data_AF-A0A7X8GGX5-F1
#
_entry.id   AF-A0A7X8GGX5-F1
#
_cell.length_a   1.000
_cell.length_b   1.000
_cell.length_c   1.000
_cell.angle_alpha   90.00
_cell.angle_beta   90.00
_cell.angle_gamma   90.00
#
_symmetry.space_group_name_H-M   'P 1'
#
loop_
_entity.id
_entity.type
_entity.pdbx_description
1 polymer ?
#
loop_
_entity_poly.entity_id
_entity_poly.type
_entity_poly.pdbx_seq_one_letter_code
_entity_poly.pdbx_strand_id
1 'polypeptide(L)'
;MRATGSDLPFEQGELNDRFRVFFELMQRKVRDILLVSTLYDACVMEEDGRLVERIINEYRGLNLSQPPRINWASSAEEAFQVLERKQIDLVISMLLLADIDAYELAGRIKERQPDLPVLLLSHGVPEPRPDLEKVRRCVDRTFVWTGNADLMLALIKSTEDRFNVVPDTESAGVRVILFVEDSPLYRSSLLPVLYKEVVKQIQAVMEQGLNDEHKLLTMRARPKILIAETFEEAVELFARFQPFVLGVISDVRFPRGGRMDDDAGVQLLQRVKRERFDIPLLLTSSDPSNEGRASAIPAFFLNKNSPTLHDDIRAFLKDHLGFGSFVFRMPDGREICRASNMRSLERAIASIPAESFCHHWNRNDFSRWLFARTEIILASKLRPITAADFEENVEDMRRFLVSSIRRRRRWEQQTVVADFDRDAFDPELEFLRIGKGSLGGKGRGLVFLFRLLRKERSLHNGFPELEIVVPQTLIITTDVFESFVENNGLKGAALLERSDDEVADRFQRGDLPQSLQEDLAVYLQHVTYPLAVRSSSILEDVHSQPFAGLYRTCMLPNNDPKLEVRLDQLASAIKLVYASTYFRGARSFARRIPLGVEEDKMAVIVQRLVGRAYGEHFYPALSGVAHSYNYYPFSPMKPEDGIVHMALGLGKTVVEGGKVLRFCPKYPRVLPLFSSVEAILANSQKEFYSLHLDCTPVKCGTHEDSTLEVRRVVDASGEEPVLLFSDAYLPDEHRIREGFGGPGPRVVTFSSLLKYNAFPLPAFVNEILKFGRKGMGCPVEIEFSVNVFQPSEKRPPEVALLQIRPMTGQEVFPAPQITDDEIRRAFCHSAHALGNGVKEDIRDIVFVKPQDFDVSRTREIAREIGSMNAQLAAENRKYLLIGPGRWGSADRWLGIPVEWADIANVEAIVETTTDDLQVEPSQGSHFFHNIASLGINYLMITGDGEDFLQWQWVLSLPRVRESAHVAWSRCEQPFVIKVEGEKSRGVILRPSC
;
A
#
# COMPACT_ATOMS: atom_id res chain seq x y z
N MET A 1 -36.98 -19.73 5.72
CA MET A 1 -36.55 -18.31 5.66
C MET A 1 -36.50 -17.94 4.19
N ARG A 2 -37.33 -17.01 3.72
CA ARG A 2 -37.31 -16.55 2.32
C ARG A 2 -36.05 -15.70 2.13
N ALA A 3 -35.12 -16.15 1.29
CA ALA A 3 -33.99 -15.33 0.84
C ALA A 3 -34.48 -14.35 -0.22
N THR A 4 -35.31 -13.38 0.18
CA THR A 4 -35.43 -12.13 -0.59
C THR A 4 -34.05 -11.48 -0.58
N GLY A 5 -33.59 -10.97 -1.72
CA GLY A 5 -32.26 -10.37 -1.93
C GLY A 5 -31.99 -9.08 -1.14
N SER A 6 -32.23 -9.09 0.17
CA SER A 6 -31.87 -8.07 1.15
C SER A 6 -30.59 -8.49 1.86
N ASP A 7 -29.56 -7.67 1.71
CA ASP A 7 -28.35 -7.53 2.52
C ASP A 7 -28.22 -8.46 3.74
N LEU A 8 -27.47 -9.56 3.57
CA LEU A 8 -26.73 -10.16 4.67
C LEU A 8 -25.29 -9.61 4.59
N PRO A 9 -24.90 -8.68 5.47
CA PRO A 9 -23.58 -8.08 5.42
C PRO A 9 -22.50 -9.16 5.62
N PHE A 10 -21.43 -9.09 4.83
CA PHE A 10 -20.15 -9.58 5.33
C PHE A 10 -19.81 -8.70 6.54
N GLU A 11 -20.03 -9.18 7.76
CA GLU A 11 -19.55 -8.49 8.95
C GLU A 11 -18.02 -8.46 8.91
N GLN A 12 -17.45 -7.33 8.50
CA GLN A 12 -16.01 -7.15 8.28
C GLN A 12 -15.20 -7.15 9.59
N GLY A 13 -15.86 -7.04 10.75
CA GLY A 13 -15.24 -7.25 12.06
C GLY A 13 -14.63 -8.65 12.18
N GLU A 14 -15.32 -9.69 11.71
CA GLU A 14 -14.79 -11.06 11.72
C GLU A 14 -13.62 -11.28 10.76
N LEU A 15 -13.46 -10.44 9.72
CA LEU A 15 -12.46 -10.63 8.67
C LEU A 15 -11.10 -9.99 9.00
N ASN A 16 -11.09 -8.86 9.72
CA ASN A 16 -9.85 -8.24 10.20
C ASN A 16 -9.22 -9.06 11.33
N ASP A 17 -10.06 -9.60 12.24
CA ASP A 17 -9.60 -10.58 13.24
C ASP A 17 -9.07 -11.84 12.56
N ARG A 18 -9.70 -12.31 11.46
CA ARG A 18 -9.21 -13.48 10.72
C ARG A 18 -7.95 -13.24 9.89
N PHE A 19 -7.63 -12.01 9.50
CA PHE A 19 -6.33 -11.71 8.88
C PHE A 19 -5.19 -11.95 9.88
N ARG A 20 -5.40 -11.65 11.18
CA ARG A 20 -4.49 -12.08 12.26
C ARG A 20 -4.47 -13.60 12.42
N VAL A 21 -5.63 -14.25 12.30
CA VAL A 21 -5.72 -15.72 12.33
C VAL A 21 -4.88 -16.39 11.23
N PHE A 22 -4.79 -15.81 10.02
CA PHE A 22 -3.92 -16.35 8.97
C PHE A 22 -2.41 -16.22 9.31
N PHE A 23 -2.00 -15.19 10.06
CA PHE A 23 -0.64 -15.11 10.61
C PHE A 23 -0.38 -16.17 11.69
N GLU A 24 -1.44 -16.64 12.34
CA GLU A 24 -1.40 -17.69 13.37
C GLU A 24 -1.47 -19.11 12.79
N LEU A 25 -1.58 -19.30 11.46
CA LEU A 25 -1.54 -20.63 10.84
C LEU A 25 -0.12 -21.21 10.78
N MET A 26 -0.02 -22.54 10.89
CA MET A 26 1.25 -23.27 10.89
C MET A 26 2.27 -22.75 11.92
N GLN A 27 1.84 -22.52 13.17
CA GLN A 27 2.72 -22.02 14.24
C GLN A 27 3.87 -22.97 14.55
N ARG A 28 3.61 -24.27 14.54
CA ARG A 28 4.62 -25.30 14.82
C ARG A 28 5.26 -25.77 13.53
N LYS A 29 6.56 -25.51 13.37
CA LYS A 29 7.36 -25.98 12.25
C LYS A 29 8.45 -26.90 12.77
N VAL A 30 8.82 -27.90 11.98
CA VAL A 30 9.97 -28.74 12.28
C VAL A 30 11.22 -27.96 11.89
N ARG A 31 12.05 -27.59 12.87
CA ARG A 31 13.28 -26.83 12.69
C ARG A 31 14.51 -27.70 12.87
N ASP A 32 14.51 -28.57 13.87
CA ASP A 32 15.64 -29.43 14.18
C ASP A 32 15.21 -30.90 14.13
N ILE A 33 15.84 -31.66 13.22
CA ILE A 33 15.62 -33.09 13.01
C ILE A 33 16.82 -33.84 13.57
N LEU A 34 16.58 -34.94 14.28
CA LEU A 34 17.60 -35.91 14.65
C LEU A 34 17.49 -37.14 13.74
N LEU A 35 18.49 -37.32 12.87
CA LEU A 35 18.63 -38.49 12.02
C LEU A 35 19.57 -39.48 12.70
N VAL A 36 19.06 -40.63 13.12
CA VAL A 36 19.84 -41.70 13.75
C VAL A 36 20.04 -42.82 12.73
N SER A 37 21.27 -43.04 12.30
CA SER A 37 21.58 -44.05 11.28
C SER A 37 23.02 -44.52 11.37
N THR A 38 23.29 -45.71 10.84
CA THR A 38 24.68 -46.16 10.69
C THR A 38 25.44 -45.28 9.69
N LEU A 39 26.77 -45.27 9.76
CA LEU A 39 27.63 -44.59 8.77
C LEU A 39 27.33 -45.06 7.34
N TYR A 40 27.02 -46.35 7.16
CA TYR A 40 26.67 -46.91 5.86
C TYR A 40 25.35 -46.33 5.35
N ASP A 41 24.30 -46.32 6.17
CA ASP A 41 23.00 -45.76 5.80
C ASP A 41 23.08 -44.26 5.49
N ALA A 42 23.84 -43.51 6.28
CA ALA A 42 24.08 -42.09 6.03
C ALA A 42 24.76 -41.87 4.66
N CYS A 43 25.75 -42.70 4.33
CA CYS A 43 26.43 -42.65 3.03
C CYS A 43 25.47 -42.99 1.87
N VAL A 44 24.64 -44.04 2.02
CA VAL A 44 23.63 -44.42 1.01
C VAL A 44 22.63 -43.29 0.78
N MET A 45 22.10 -42.68 1.84
CA MET A 45 21.14 -41.57 1.71
C MET A 45 21.76 -40.33 1.04
N GLU A 46 23.04 -40.06 1.28
CA GLU A 46 23.73 -38.91 0.69
C GLU A 46 24.11 -39.15 -0.78
N GLU A 47 24.61 -40.33 -1.13
CA GLU A 47 24.97 -40.69 -2.51
C GLU A 47 23.73 -40.86 -3.41
N ASP A 48 22.67 -41.53 -2.94
CA ASP A 48 21.46 -41.74 -3.74
C ASP A 48 20.61 -40.47 -3.88
N GLY A 49 20.69 -39.54 -2.92
CA GLY A 49 19.69 -38.49 -2.74
C GLY A 49 20.21 -37.06 -2.62
N ARG A 50 21.50 -36.83 -2.30
CA ARG A 50 22.06 -35.54 -1.86
C ARG A 50 21.11 -34.80 -0.92
N LEU A 51 20.81 -35.46 0.20
CA LEU A 51 19.62 -35.23 1.00
C LEU A 51 19.53 -33.77 1.48
N VAL A 52 20.65 -33.20 1.91
CA VAL A 52 20.71 -31.81 2.38
C VAL A 52 20.50 -30.81 1.23
N GLU A 53 21.20 -30.99 0.10
CA GLU A 53 21.09 -30.10 -1.07
C GLU A 53 19.67 -30.11 -1.64
N ARG A 54 19.03 -31.28 -1.75
CA ARG A 54 17.68 -31.42 -2.29
C ARG A 54 16.63 -30.79 -1.38
N ILE A 55 16.73 -30.98 -0.06
CA ILE A 55 15.82 -30.31 0.88
C ILE A 55 15.95 -28.80 0.75
N ILE A 56 17.17 -28.27 0.65
CA ILE A 56 17.40 -26.83 0.48
C ILE A 56 16.84 -26.34 -0.87
N ASN A 57 17.09 -27.06 -1.95
CA ASN A 57 16.66 -26.68 -3.30
C ASN A 57 15.13 -26.75 -3.45
N GLU A 58 14.46 -27.75 -2.89
CA GLU A 58 13.00 -27.82 -2.87
C GLU A 58 12.41 -26.71 -2.00
N TYR A 59 12.96 -26.43 -0.81
CA TYR A 59 12.48 -25.31 0.01
C TYR A 59 12.64 -23.95 -0.70
N ARG A 60 13.74 -23.75 -1.45
CA ARG A 60 13.95 -22.56 -2.28
C ARG A 60 13.02 -22.51 -3.50
N GLY A 61 12.93 -23.59 -4.27
CA GLY A 61 12.10 -23.68 -5.48
C GLY A 61 10.61 -23.59 -5.18
N LEU A 62 10.19 -24.01 -3.99
CA LEU A 62 8.81 -23.93 -3.51
C LEU A 62 8.49 -22.63 -2.74
N ASN A 63 9.44 -21.67 -2.67
CA ASN A 63 9.33 -20.43 -1.90
C ASN A 63 8.89 -20.65 -0.42
N LEU A 64 9.25 -21.81 0.15
CA LEU A 64 8.98 -22.14 1.54
C LEU A 64 9.97 -21.40 2.46
N SER A 65 9.67 -21.32 3.77
CA SER A 65 10.53 -20.65 4.76
C SER A 65 11.89 -21.35 4.93
N GLN A 66 12.67 -21.01 5.97
CA GLN A 66 13.96 -21.66 6.25
C GLN A 66 13.86 -23.20 6.26
N PRO A 67 14.80 -23.92 5.60
CA PRO A 67 14.87 -25.38 5.64
C PRO A 67 15.27 -25.86 7.05
N PRO A 68 14.83 -27.06 7.47
CA PRO A 68 15.20 -27.63 8.76
C PRO A 68 16.67 -28.01 8.82
N ARG A 69 17.24 -27.98 10.02
CA ARG A 69 18.58 -28.45 10.34
C ARG A 69 18.53 -29.93 10.66
N ILE A 70 19.45 -30.68 10.06
CA ILE A 70 19.59 -32.11 10.29
C ILE A 70 20.78 -32.31 11.23
N ASN A 71 20.52 -32.92 12.38
CA ASN A 71 21.52 -33.38 13.33
C ASN A 71 21.65 -34.89 13.14
N TRP A 72 22.85 -35.36 12.83
CA TRP A 72 23.10 -36.79 12.64
C TRP A 72 23.71 -37.42 13.90
N ALA A 73 23.29 -38.65 14.20
CA ALA A 73 23.87 -39.48 15.24
C ALA A 73 24.10 -40.90 14.72
N SER A 74 25.29 -41.42 14.99
CA SER A 74 25.76 -42.74 14.54
C SER A 74 25.31 -43.91 15.42
N SER A 75 24.88 -43.61 16.65
CA SER A 75 24.48 -44.56 17.68
C SER A 75 23.36 -44.00 18.57
N ALA A 76 22.72 -44.86 19.35
CA ALA A 76 21.70 -44.42 20.31
C ALA A 76 22.30 -43.56 21.43
N GLU A 77 23.51 -43.86 21.89
CA GLU A 77 24.19 -43.05 22.91
C GLU A 77 24.42 -41.62 22.42
N GLU A 78 24.91 -41.46 21.19
CA GLU A 78 25.09 -40.15 20.56
C GLU A 78 23.74 -39.44 20.36
N ALA A 79 22.70 -40.18 19.97
CA ALA A 79 21.35 -39.63 19.82
C ALA A 79 20.83 -39.04 21.15
N PHE A 80 21.04 -39.72 22.28
CA PHE A 80 20.66 -39.18 23.60
C PHE A 80 21.49 -37.96 24.00
N GLN A 81 22.79 -37.93 23.68
CA GLN A 81 23.61 -36.73 23.93
C GLN A 81 23.11 -35.52 23.13
N VAL A 82 22.64 -35.72 21.90
CA VAL A 82 22.03 -34.65 21.10
C VAL A 82 20.71 -34.18 21.72
N LEU A 83 19.84 -35.12 22.13
CA LEU A 83 18.57 -34.81 22.80
C LEU A 83 18.73 -34.07 24.13
N GLU A 84 19.85 -34.28 24.85
CA GLU A 84 20.16 -33.55 26.09
C GLU A 84 20.69 -32.13 25.83
N ARG A 85 21.36 -31.90 24.69
CA ARG A 85 21.99 -30.62 24.35
C ARG A 85 21.10 -29.71 23.52
N LYS A 86 20.18 -30.25 22.74
CA LYS A 86 19.36 -29.51 21.77
C LYS A 86 17.89 -29.91 21.87
N GLN A 87 17.02 -28.95 21.57
CA GLN A 87 15.61 -29.23 21.36
C GLN A 87 15.43 -29.81 19.95
N ILE A 88 14.89 -31.03 19.87
CA ILE A 88 14.61 -31.74 18.62
C ILE A 88 13.10 -31.74 18.41
N ASP A 89 12.65 -31.47 17.19
CA ASP A 89 11.23 -31.44 16.82
C ASP A 89 10.74 -32.77 16.20
N LEU A 90 11.67 -33.55 15.64
CA LEU A 90 11.39 -34.79 14.93
C LEU A 90 12.61 -35.73 14.98
N VAL A 91 12.40 -36.99 15.34
CA VAL A 91 13.41 -38.06 15.26
C VAL A 91 13.08 -38.97 14.09
N ILE A 92 14.08 -39.22 13.24
CA ILE A 92 14.02 -40.18 12.14
C ILE A 92 15.13 -41.20 12.39
N SER A 93 14.79 -42.46 12.63
CA SER A 93 15.77 -43.53 12.89
C SER A 93 15.73 -44.59 11.81
N MET A 94 16.90 -45.03 11.34
CA MET A 94 16.99 -46.29 10.58
C MET A 94 16.68 -47.48 11.50
N LEU A 95 16.08 -48.52 10.92
CA LEU A 95 15.65 -49.72 11.65
C LEU A 95 16.83 -50.52 12.21
N LEU A 96 17.94 -50.57 11.47
CA LEU A 96 19.17 -51.25 11.87
C LEU A 96 20.14 -50.21 12.43
N LEU A 97 20.47 -50.32 13.72
CA LEU A 97 21.49 -49.49 14.37
C LEU A 97 22.62 -50.39 14.89
N ALA A 98 23.77 -49.78 15.19
CA ALA A 98 24.98 -50.52 15.55
C ALA A 98 24.96 -51.08 16.99
N ASP A 99 24.18 -50.48 17.88
CA ASP A 99 24.26 -50.67 19.34
C ASP A 99 22.98 -51.21 19.97
N ILE A 100 21.82 -50.59 19.73
CA ILE A 100 20.51 -51.07 20.21
C ILE A 100 19.48 -51.13 19.08
N ASP A 101 18.40 -51.88 19.28
CA ASP A 101 17.31 -51.92 18.32
C ASP A 101 16.59 -50.56 18.23
N ALA A 102 16.20 -50.13 17.02
CA ALA A 102 15.54 -48.84 16.79
C ALA A 102 14.22 -48.70 17.57
N TYR A 103 13.53 -49.82 17.82
CA TYR A 103 12.34 -49.86 18.66
C TYR A 103 12.65 -49.59 20.15
N GLU A 104 13.80 -50.07 20.63
CA GLU A 104 14.25 -49.81 21.99
C GLU A 104 14.67 -48.34 22.15
N LEU A 105 15.38 -47.79 21.16
CA LEU A 105 15.68 -46.36 21.09
C LEU A 105 14.40 -45.53 21.16
N ALA A 106 13.42 -45.85 20.31
CA ALA A 106 12.13 -45.16 20.28
C ALA A 106 11.39 -45.24 21.64
N GLY A 107 11.39 -46.42 22.27
CA GLY A 107 10.80 -46.59 23.60
C GLY A 107 11.44 -45.71 24.67
N ARG A 108 12.78 -45.71 24.75
CA ARG A 108 13.53 -44.87 25.68
C ARG A 108 13.35 -43.37 25.40
N ILE A 109 13.21 -42.98 24.14
CA ILE A 109 12.88 -41.58 23.77
C ILE A 109 11.49 -41.22 24.28
N LYS A 110 10.47 -42.06 24.02
CA LYS A 110 9.09 -41.81 24.45
C LYS A 110 8.91 -41.82 25.98
N GLU A 111 9.71 -42.58 26.70
CA GLU A 111 9.76 -42.53 28.18
C GLU A 111 10.21 -41.16 28.70
N ARG A 112 11.16 -40.51 28.01
CA ARG A 112 11.66 -39.17 28.38
C ARG A 112 10.78 -38.04 27.82
N GLN A 113 10.30 -38.19 26.58
CA GLN A 113 9.55 -37.20 25.82
C GLN A 113 8.40 -37.88 25.04
N PRO A 114 7.23 -38.07 25.68
CA PRO A 114 6.11 -38.81 25.08
C PRO A 114 5.59 -38.19 23.76
N ASP A 115 5.61 -36.86 23.68
CA ASP A 115 5.05 -36.10 22.55
C ASP A 115 6.02 -35.96 21.36
N LEU A 116 7.30 -36.31 21.51
CA LEU A 116 8.29 -36.18 20.44
C LEU A 116 7.99 -37.19 19.33
N PRO A 117 7.76 -36.77 18.07
CA PRO A 117 7.52 -37.70 16.98
C PRO A 117 8.76 -38.54 16.66
N VAL A 118 8.59 -39.86 16.59
CA VAL A 118 9.63 -40.82 16.21
C VAL A 118 9.17 -41.62 15.00
N LEU A 119 9.86 -41.41 13.87
CA LEU A 119 9.61 -42.10 12.61
C LEU A 119 10.73 -43.11 12.32
N LEU A 120 10.37 -44.29 11.83
CA LEU A 120 11.34 -45.31 11.41
C LEU A 120 11.47 -45.36 9.89
N LEU A 121 12.71 -45.47 9.41
CA LEU A 121 13.07 -45.73 8.02
C LEU A 121 13.75 -47.10 7.90
N SER A 122 13.50 -47.79 6.80
CA SER A 122 14.04 -49.12 6.50
C SER A 122 14.27 -49.28 5.01
N HIS A 123 15.27 -50.06 4.58
CA HIS A 123 15.52 -50.33 3.15
C HIS A 123 14.57 -51.38 2.55
N GLY A 124 13.68 -51.95 3.35
CA GLY A 124 12.71 -52.95 2.92
C GLY A 124 11.53 -53.03 3.90
N VAL A 125 10.50 -53.79 3.55
CA VAL A 125 9.33 -53.94 4.43
C VAL A 125 9.76 -54.70 5.70
N PRO A 126 9.58 -54.12 6.90
CA PRO A 126 9.95 -54.79 8.15
C PRO A 126 9.10 -56.03 8.39
N GLU A 127 9.68 -57.08 8.96
CA GLU A 127 8.91 -58.25 9.40
C GLU A 127 7.99 -57.88 10.59
N PRO A 128 6.74 -58.41 10.63
CA PRO A 128 5.81 -58.15 11.72
C PRO A 128 6.35 -58.75 13.03
N ARG A 129 6.50 -57.90 14.06
CA ARG A 129 6.98 -58.34 15.39
C ARG A 129 5.83 -58.85 16.27
N PRO A 130 6.11 -59.80 17.19
CA PRO A 130 5.10 -60.36 18.09
C PRO A 130 4.52 -59.38 19.12
N ASP A 131 5.19 -58.25 19.40
CA ASP A 131 4.76 -57.24 20.38
C ASP A 131 4.30 -55.93 19.69
N LEU A 132 3.35 -56.05 18.76
CA LEU A 132 2.85 -54.97 17.90
C LEU A 132 2.24 -53.79 18.69
N GLU A 133 1.59 -54.03 19.82
CA GLU A 133 1.01 -52.95 20.63
C GLU A 133 2.05 -52.09 21.32
N LYS A 134 3.12 -52.69 21.86
CA LYS A 134 4.22 -51.95 22.47
C LYS A 134 4.97 -51.12 21.43
N VAL A 135 5.21 -51.70 20.26
CA VAL A 135 5.84 -51.01 19.12
C VAL A 135 5.01 -49.81 18.65
N ARG A 136 3.69 -49.94 18.53
CA ARG A 136 2.77 -48.83 18.14
C ARG A 136 2.72 -47.67 19.14
N ARG A 137 3.08 -47.90 20.41
CA ARG A 137 3.18 -46.84 21.43
C ARG A 137 4.51 -46.09 21.37
N CYS A 138 5.57 -46.77 20.93
CA CYS A 138 6.92 -46.21 20.91
C CYS A 138 7.25 -45.51 19.59
N VAL A 139 6.71 -46.01 18.49
CA VAL A 139 6.98 -45.52 17.12
C VAL A 139 5.70 -44.94 16.55
N ASP A 140 5.78 -43.69 16.08
CA ASP A 140 4.62 -43.02 15.48
C ASP A 140 4.26 -43.65 14.13
N ARG A 141 5.23 -43.83 13.22
CA ARG A 141 5.04 -44.49 11.90
C ARG A 141 6.34 -45.07 11.35
N THR A 142 6.20 -46.07 10.47
CA THR A 142 7.31 -46.73 9.76
C THR A 142 7.22 -46.50 8.25
N PHE A 143 8.36 -46.26 7.61
CA PHE A 143 8.49 -45.96 6.19
C PHE A 143 9.63 -46.77 5.56
N VAL A 144 9.53 -47.00 4.25
CA VAL A 144 10.58 -47.62 3.44
C VAL A 144 11.35 -46.53 2.68
N TRP A 145 12.68 -46.53 2.76
CA TRP A 145 13.56 -45.70 1.95
C TRP A 145 13.73 -46.33 0.57
N THR A 146 13.34 -45.61 -0.48
CA THR A 146 13.41 -46.08 -1.87
C THR A 146 14.43 -45.30 -2.71
N GLY A 147 15.34 -44.55 -2.07
CA GLY A 147 16.25 -43.61 -2.73
C GLY A 147 15.60 -42.29 -3.15
N ASN A 148 14.33 -42.07 -2.81
CA ASN A 148 13.63 -40.82 -3.13
C ASN A 148 13.73 -39.81 -1.99
N ALA A 149 14.56 -38.77 -2.18
CA ALA A 149 14.70 -37.67 -1.22
C ALA A 149 13.41 -36.85 -0.99
N ASP A 150 12.44 -36.85 -1.93
CA ASP A 150 11.13 -36.21 -1.74
C ASP A 150 10.36 -36.85 -0.56
N LEU A 151 10.71 -38.08 -0.17
CA LEU A 151 10.17 -38.72 1.03
C LEU A 151 10.50 -37.94 2.31
N MET A 152 11.73 -37.46 2.48
CA MET A 152 12.10 -36.69 3.67
C MET A 152 11.24 -35.44 3.81
N LEU A 153 11.05 -34.72 2.71
CA LEU A 153 10.16 -33.55 2.68
C LEU A 153 8.74 -33.93 3.09
N ALA A 154 8.20 -35.03 2.54
CA ALA A 154 6.89 -35.55 2.90
C ALA A 154 6.79 -35.91 4.39
N LEU A 155 7.81 -36.52 4.99
CA LEU A 155 7.82 -36.85 6.43
C LEU A 155 7.79 -35.60 7.30
N ILE A 156 8.60 -34.59 6.95
CA ILE A 156 8.64 -33.29 7.63
C ILE A 156 7.25 -32.64 7.54
N LYS A 157 6.68 -32.55 6.33
CA LYS A 157 5.37 -31.93 6.10
C LYS A 157 4.23 -32.69 6.76
N SER A 158 4.28 -34.01 6.80
CA SER A 158 3.30 -34.84 7.52
C SER A 158 3.33 -34.59 9.02
N THR A 159 4.53 -34.44 9.58
CA THR A 159 4.71 -34.10 10.99
C THR A 159 4.18 -32.70 11.30
N GLU A 160 4.52 -31.70 10.47
CA GLU A 160 3.98 -30.33 10.57
C GLU A 160 2.45 -30.30 10.46
N ASP A 161 1.87 -31.04 9.52
CA ASP A 161 0.42 -31.11 9.34
C ASP A 161 -0.26 -31.70 10.60
N ARG A 162 0.33 -32.73 11.21
CA ARG A 162 -0.18 -33.33 12.47
C ARG A 162 -0.15 -32.32 13.63
N PHE A 163 0.89 -31.51 13.74
CA PHE A 163 0.99 -30.51 14.81
C PHE A 163 -0.04 -29.39 14.69
N ASN A 164 -0.40 -29.01 13.46
CA ASN A 164 -1.18 -27.80 13.22
C ASN A 164 -2.63 -28.07 12.77
N VAL A 165 -3.01 -29.32 12.45
CA VAL A 165 -4.36 -29.59 11.89
C VAL A 165 -5.50 -29.08 12.77
N VAL A 166 -5.40 -29.23 14.09
CA VAL A 166 -6.45 -28.78 15.03
C VAL A 166 -6.58 -27.25 15.03
N PRO A 167 -5.52 -26.48 15.39
CA PRO A 167 -5.65 -25.02 15.39
C PRO A 167 -5.93 -24.46 13.99
N ASP A 168 -5.36 -25.01 12.92
CA ASP A 168 -5.55 -24.50 11.56
C ASP A 168 -6.99 -24.74 11.04
N THR A 169 -7.60 -25.88 11.39
CA THR A 169 -8.99 -26.18 11.00
C THR A 169 -9.99 -25.36 11.80
N GLU A 170 -9.82 -25.25 13.12
CA GLU A 170 -10.74 -24.52 14.00
C GLU A 170 -10.70 -23.00 13.77
N SER A 171 -9.52 -22.44 13.51
CA SER A 171 -9.33 -21.00 13.39
C SER A 171 -9.63 -20.46 11.98
N ALA A 172 -9.13 -21.12 10.93
CA ALA A 172 -9.24 -20.65 9.55
C ALA A 172 -10.01 -21.59 8.62
N GLY A 173 -10.45 -22.77 9.09
CA GLY A 173 -11.19 -23.73 8.26
C GLY A 173 -10.33 -24.42 7.20
N VAL A 174 -9.03 -24.59 7.47
CA VAL A 174 -8.08 -25.27 6.57
C VAL A 174 -8.59 -26.68 6.23
N ARG A 175 -8.38 -27.08 4.97
CA ARG A 175 -8.94 -28.33 4.42
C ARG A 175 -8.07 -29.54 4.73
N VAL A 176 -8.67 -30.72 4.78
CA VAL A 176 -7.99 -31.98 5.12
C VAL A 176 -8.19 -33.03 4.03
N ILE A 177 -7.12 -33.72 3.64
CA ILE A 177 -7.18 -34.94 2.83
C ILE A 177 -6.90 -36.12 3.75
N LEU A 178 -7.81 -37.09 3.80
CA LEU A 178 -7.61 -38.32 4.57
C LEU A 178 -6.98 -39.37 3.67
N PHE A 179 -5.81 -39.89 4.06
CA PHE A 179 -5.05 -40.91 3.35
C PHE A 179 -4.92 -42.15 4.22
N VAL A 180 -5.60 -43.24 3.85
CA VAL A 180 -5.64 -44.50 4.59
C VAL A 180 -4.81 -45.54 3.86
N GLU A 181 -3.68 -45.90 4.45
CA GLU A 181 -2.70 -46.84 3.89
C GLU A 181 -1.89 -47.46 5.05
N ASP A 182 -2.03 -48.77 5.23
CA ASP A 182 -1.32 -49.54 6.24
C ASP A 182 0.06 -50.00 5.76
N SER A 183 0.27 -50.15 4.44
CA SER A 183 1.55 -50.59 3.90
C SER A 183 2.63 -49.49 3.99
N PRO A 184 3.75 -49.74 4.70
CA PRO A 184 4.87 -48.79 4.76
C PRO A 184 5.44 -48.45 3.38
N LEU A 185 5.43 -49.42 2.46
CA LEU A 185 5.97 -49.27 1.10
C LEU A 185 5.13 -48.30 0.26
N TYR A 186 3.82 -48.54 0.17
CA TYR A 186 2.93 -47.69 -0.63
C TYR A 186 2.82 -46.29 -0.03
N ARG A 187 2.80 -46.17 1.30
CA ARG A 187 2.84 -44.89 1.96
C ARG A 187 4.11 -44.09 1.61
N SER A 188 5.28 -44.73 1.67
CA SER A 188 6.54 -44.10 1.25
C SER A 188 6.55 -43.69 -0.22
N SER A 189 5.85 -44.42 -1.08
CA SER A 189 5.79 -44.09 -2.51
C SER A 189 4.80 -42.98 -2.83
N LEU A 190 3.64 -42.94 -2.17
CA LEU A 190 2.52 -42.07 -2.55
C LEU A 190 2.55 -40.71 -1.84
N LEU A 191 2.99 -40.67 -0.57
CA LEU A 191 3.02 -39.45 0.21
C LEU A 191 3.84 -38.31 -0.43
N PRO A 192 5.02 -38.57 -1.04
CA PRO A 192 5.78 -37.55 -1.76
C PRO A 192 4.99 -36.94 -2.93
N VAL A 193 4.27 -37.79 -3.69
CA VAL A 193 3.46 -37.35 -4.83
C VAL A 193 2.32 -36.45 -4.37
N LEU A 194 1.62 -36.83 -3.29
CA LEU A 194 0.54 -36.03 -2.72
C LEU A 194 1.02 -34.65 -2.28
N TYR A 195 2.12 -34.58 -1.50
CA TYR A 195 2.65 -33.29 -1.05
C TYR A 195 3.14 -32.43 -2.20
N LYS A 196 3.79 -33.01 -3.20
CA LYS A 196 4.26 -32.30 -4.39
C LYS A 196 3.11 -31.62 -5.14
N GLU A 197 1.99 -32.31 -5.30
CA GLU A 197 0.82 -31.73 -5.97
C GLU A 197 0.09 -30.69 -5.10
N VAL A 198 0.03 -30.85 -3.76
CA VAL A 198 -0.46 -29.80 -2.85
C VAL A 198 0.37 -28.53 -3.01
N VAL A 199 1.71 -28.63 -3.07
CA VAL A 199 2.55 -27.45 -3.20
C VAL A 199 2.42 -26.79 -4.58
N LYS A 200 2.42 -27.58 -5.66
CA LYS A 200 2.20 -27.04 -7.02
C LYS A 200 0.87 -26.30 -7.15
N GLN A 201 -0.18 -26.81 -6.50
CA GLN A 201 -1.49 -26.16 -6.50
C GLN A 201 -1.41 -24.76 -5.88
N ILE A 202 -0.69 -24.60 -4.77
CA ILE A 202 -0.47 -23.29 -4.12
C ILE A 202 0.28 -22.34 -5.07
N GLN A 203 1.33 -22.83 -5.74
CA GLN A 203 2.10 -22.02 -6.70
C GLN A 203 1.21 -21.51 -7.84
N ALA A 204 0.35 -22.35 -8.39
CA ALA A 204 -0.59 -21.96 -9.46
C ALA A 204 -1.64 -20.91 -9.01
N VAL A 205 -1.93 -20.83 -7.71
CA VAL A 205 -2.76 -19.75 -7.14
C VAL A 205 -1.93 -18.47 -6.96
N MET A 206 -0.65 -18.59 -6.61
CA MET A 206 0.25 -17.45 -6.37
C MET A 206 0.67 -16.68 -7.63
N GLU A 207 0.72 -17.34 -8.78
CA GLU A 207 1.02 -16.70 -10.08
C GLU A 207 -0.03 -15.66 -10.50
N GLN A 208 -1.16 -15.54 -9.79
CA GLN A 208 -2.31 -14.70 -10.14
C GLN A 208 -2.22 -13.23 -9.66
N GLY A 209 -1.02 -12.65 -9.61
CA GLY A 209 -0.83 -11.22 -9.28
C GLY A 209 -1.12 -10.84 -7.81
N LEU A 210 -1.06 -11.81 -6.89
CA LEU A 210 -1.22 -11.54 -5.45
C LEU A 210 0.06 -10.88 -4.88
N ASN A 211 -0.11 -9.91 -3.97
CA ASN A 211 1.01 -9.34 -3.19
C ASN A 211 1.71 -10.41 -2.34
N ASP A 212 2.98 -10.19 -1.99
CA ASP A 212 3.83 -11.14 -1.28
C ASP A 212 3.30 -11.53 0.11
N GLU A 213 2.58 -10.64 0.78
CA GLU A 213 1.87 -10.95 2.04
C GLU A 213 0.77 -11.99 1.83
N HIS A 214 -0.08 -11.82 0.81
CA HIS A 214 -1.12 -12.80 0.48
C HIS A 214 -0.52 -14.12 0.03
N LYS A 215 0.56 -14.10 -0.75
CA LYS A 215 1.31 -15.32 -1.13
C LYS A 215 1.72 -16.14 0.09
N LEU A 216 2.28 -15.47 1.11
CA LEU A 216 2.67 -16.12 2.36
C LEU A 216 1.48 -16.71 3.14
N LEU A 217 0.33 -16.01 3.15
CA LEU A 217 -0.88 -16.50 3.81
C LEU A 217 -1.47 -17.73 3.09
N THR A 218 -1.54 -17.71 1.76
CA THR A 218 -2.02 -18.83 0.92
C THR A 218 -1.18 -20.09 1.15
N MET A 219 0.15 -19.97 1.30
CA MET A 219 1.01 -21.12 1.60
C MET A 219 0.67 -21.79 2.93
N ARG A 220 0.31 -21.02 3.96
CA ARG A 220 -0.01 -21.54 5.30
C ARG A 220 -1.38 -22.21 5.33
N ALA A 221 -2.33 -21.70 4.53
CA ALA A 221 -3.69 -22.20 4.41
C ALA A 221 -3.83 -23.46 3.54
N ARG A 222 -2.72 -24.07 3.10
CA ARG A 222 -2.73 -25.29 2.28
C ARG A 222 -3.49 -26.45 2.93
N PRO A 223 -4.13 -27.33 2.14
CA PRO A 223 -4.73 -28.55 2.67
C PRO A 223 -3.71 -29.40 3.43
N LYS A 224 -4.11 -29.93 4.59
CA LYS A 224 -3.32 -30.86 5.41
C LYS A 224 -3.61 -32.30 4.99
N ILE A 225 -2.61 -33.17 5.02
CA ILE A 225 -2.80 -34.61 4.76
C ILE A 225 -2.74 -35.36 6.09
N LEU A 226 -3.82 -36.05 6.45
CA LEU A 226 -3.90 -36.90 7.63
C LEU A 226 -3.81 -38.36 7.22
N ILE A 227 -2.90 -39.09 7.85
CA ILE A 227 -2.64 -40.50 7.55
C ILE A 227 -3.39 -41.37 8.57
N ALA A 228 -3.97 -42.48 8.12
CA ALA A 228 -4.50 -43.53 8.99
C ALA A 228 -3.99 -44.92 8.56
N GLU A 229 -3.72 -45.79 9.52
CA GLU A 229 -3.30 -47.18 9.29
C GLU A 229 -4.40 -48.19 9.60
N THR A 230 -5.41 -47.81 10.37
CA THR A 230 -6.50 -48.69 10.78
C THR A 230 -7.86 -48.09 10.51
N PHE A 231 -8.89 -48.95 10.49
CA PHE A 231 -10.27 -48.53 10.35
C PHE A 231 -10.71 -47.60 11.46
N GLU A 232 -10.31 -47.89 12.69
CA GLU A 232 -10.66 -47.09 13.86
C GLU A 232 -10.05 -45.68 13.77
N GLU A 233 -8.76 -45.58 13.42
CA GLU A 233 -8.06 -44.29 13.24
C GLU A 233 -8.71 -43.49 12.10
N ALA A 234 -9.00 -44.13 10.97
CA ALA A 234 -9.64 -43.47 9.83
C ALA A 234 -11.03 -42.92 10.16
N VAL A 235 -11.84 -43.69 10.89
CA VAL A 235 -13.18 -43.27 11.35
C VAL A 235 -13.09 -42.13 12.36
N GLU A 236 -12.14 -42.20 13.30
CA GLU A 236 -11.93 -41.14 14.29
C GLU A 236 -11.53 -39.82 13.62
N LEU A 237 -10.54 -39.85 12.72
CA LEU A 237 -10.10 -38.69 11.96
C LEU A 237 -11.22 -38.12 11.09
N PHE A 238 -11.99 -38.98 10.42
CA PHE A 238 -13.13 -38.54 9.62
C PHE A 238 -14.21 -37.88 10.48
N ALA A 239 -14.58 -38.48 11.62
CA ALA A 239 -15.59 -37.94 12.51
C ALA A 239 -15.15 -36.58 13.11
N ARG A 240 -13.89 -36.45 13.50
CA ARG A 240 -13.33 -35.23 14.09
C ARG A 240 -13.24 -34.09 13.08
N PHE A 241 -12.77 -34.36 11.86
CA PHE A 241 -12.51 -33.34 10.85
C PHE A 241 -13.56 -33.29 9.73
N GLN A 242 -14.70 -33.96 9.92
CA GLN A 242 -15.83 -34.10 9.00
C GLN A 242 -16.11 -32.81 8.18
N PRO A 243 -16.24 -31.60 8.78
CA PRO A 243 -16.58 -30.38 8.04
C PRO A 243 -15.46 -29.90 7.09
N PHE A 244 -14.23 -30.34 7.33
CA PHE A 244 -12.99 -29.89 6.70
C PHE A 244 -12.44 -30.86 5.66
N VAL A 245 -12.94 -32.10 5.61
CA VAL A 245 -12.50 -33.11 4.64
C VAL A 245 -12.78 -32.64 3.20
N LEU A 246 -11.71 -32.64 2.39
CA LEU A 246 -11.70 -32.31 0.98
C LEU A 246 -11.81 -33.55 0.09
N GLY A 247 -11.20 -34.67 0.51
CA GLY A 247 -11.29 -35.98 -0.15
C GLY A 247 -10.69 -37.10 0.69
N VAL A 248 -11.01 -38.34 0.34
CA VAL A 248 -10.54 -39.55 1.02
C VAL A 248 -9.88 -40.48 0.00
N ILE A 249 -8.66 -40.91 0.30
CA ILE A 249 -7.90 -41.91 -0.44
C ILE A 249 -7.71 -43.09 0.50
N SER A 250 -8.14 -44.29 0.09
CA SER A 250 -8.10 -45.47 0.95
C SER A 250 -7.62 -46.70 0.19
N ASP A 251 -6.82 -47.55 0.83
CA ASP A 251 -6.67 -48.94 0.40
C ASP A 251 -7.99 -49.70 0.61
N VAL A 252 -8.21 -50.79 -0.13
CA VAL A 252 -9.31 -51.74 0.05
C VAL A 252 -9.15 -52.52 1.36
N ARG A 253 -7.92 -52.98 1.63
CA ARG A 253 -7.63 -53.95 2.67
C ARG A 253 -6.67 -53.36 3.69
N PHE A 254 -7.13 -53.21 4.93
CA PHE A 254 -6.29 -52.76 6.05
C PHE A 254 -6.86 -53.25 7.40
N PRO A 255 -6.12 -53.13 8.51
CA PRO A 255 -6.56 -53.63 9.80
C PRO A 255 -7.84 -52.98 10.35
N ARG A 256 -8.75 -53.82 10.84
CA ARG A 256 -9.93 -53.47 11.65
C ARG A 256 -10.00 -54.37 12.87
N GLY A 257 -10.14 -53.80 14.07
CA GLY A 257 -10.07 -54.55 15.32
C GLY A 257 -8.78 -55.35 15.48
N GLY A 258 -7.67 -54.85 14.91
CA GLY A 258 -6.36 -55.51 14.93
C GLY A 258 -6.19 -56.68 13.94
N ARG A 259 -7.18 -56.98 13.08
CA ARG A 259 -7.09 -58.04 12.05
C ARG A 259 -7.28 -57.45 10.65
N MET A 260 -6.59 -57.99 9.65
CA MET A 260 -6.78 -57.57 8.25
C MET A 260 -8.21 -57.87 7.79
N ASP A 261 -8.89 -56.86 7.26
CA ASP A 261 -10.25 -56.94 6.72
C ASP A 261 -10.21 -56.51 5.24
N ASP A 262 -10.59 -57.42 4.34
CA ASP A 262 -10.58 -57.23 2.88
C ASP A 262 -11.69 -56.27 2.39
N ASP A 263 -12.59 -55.87 3.29
CA ASP A 263 -13.69 -54.97 3.03
C ASP A 263 -13.57 -53.63 3.79
N ALA A 264 -12.51 -53.43 4.57
CA ALA A 264 -12.35 -52.28 5.44
C ALA A 264 -12.48 -50.94 4.68
N GLY A 265 -11.78 -50.81 3.55
CA GLY A 265 -11.80 -49.59 2.74
C GLY A 265 -13.15 -49.34 2.07
N VAL A 266 -13.76 -50.40 1.54
CA VAL A 266 -15.08 -50.35 0.92
C VAL A 266 -16.13 -49.87 1.93
N GLN A 267 -16.10 -50.39 3.17
CA GLN A 267 -17.00 -49.98 4.23
C GLN A 267 -16.74 -48.55 4.71
N LEU A 268 -15.47 -48.13 4.81
CA LEU A 268 -15.11 -46.76 5.16
C LEU A 268 -15.65 -45.77 4.12
N LEU A 269 -15.37 -46.01 2.83
CA LEU A 269 -15.83 -45.15 1.74
C LEU A 269 -17.35 -45.11 1.65
N GLN A 270 -18.04 -46.24 1.86
CA GLN A 270 -19.52 -46.26 1.94
C GLN A 270 -20.03 -45.38 3.07
N ARG A 271 -19.42 -45.44 4.25
CA ARG A 271 -19.79 -44.60 5.38
C ARG A 271 -19.58 -43.12 5.06
N VAL A 272 -18.40 -42.76 4.55
CA VAL A 272 -18.11 -41.39 4.14
C VAL A 272 -19.12 -40.90 3.11
N LYS A 273 -19.46 -41.71 2.11
CA LYS A 273 -20.41 -41.32 1.05
C LYS A 273 -21.84 -41.13 1.57
N ARG A 274 -22.28 -41.94 2.54
CA ARG A 274 -23.60 -41.83 3.18
C ARG A 274 -23.69 -40.57 4.04
N GLU A 275 -22.66 -40.28 4.82
CA GLU A 275 -22.62 -39.09 5.68
C GLU A 275 -22.37 -37.81 4.86
N ARG A 276 -21.63 -37.92 3.74
CA ARG A 276 -21.27 -36.82 2.84
C ARG A 276 -21.18 -37.25 1.39
N PHE A 277 -22.24 -36.94 0.64
CA PHE A 277 -22.30 -37.25 -0.78
C PHE A 277 -21.28 -36.49 -1.64
N ASP A 278 -20.80 -35.34 -1.16
CA ASP A 278 -19.98 -34.38 -1.92
C ASP A 278 -18.47 -34.69 -1.91
N ILE A 279 -18.01 -35.57 -1.02
CA ILE A 279 -16.58 -35.87 -0.86
C ILE A 279 -16.12 -36.82 -1.99
N PRO A 280 -15.06 -36.46 -2.75
CA PRO A 280 -14.42 -37.36 -3.72
C PRO A 280 -13.71 -38.49 -3.00
N LEU A 281 -13.91 -39.72 -3.49
CA LEU A 281 -13.39 -40.94 -2.90
C LEU A 281 -12.50 -41.67 -3.90
N LEU A 282 -11.33 -42.09 -3.46
CA LEU A 282 -10.38 -42.89 -4.23
C LEU A 282 -10.12 -44.20 -3.47
N LEU A 283 -10.39 -45.32 -4.13
CA LEU A 283 -10.11 -46.66 -3.65
C LEU A 283 -8.89 -47.18 -4.41
N THR A 284 -7.84 -47.54 -3.68
CA THR A 284 -6.63 -48.15 -4.25
C THR A 284 -6.61 -49.63 -3.91
N SER A 285 -6.18 -50.48 -4.84
CA SER A 285 -6.03 -51.93 -4.59
C SER A 285 -5.00 -52.56 -5.51
N SER A 286 -4.35 -53.62 -5.06
CA SER A 286 -3.52 -54.46 -5.93
C SER A 286 -4.34 -55.46 -6.76
N ASP A 287 -5.60 -55.72 -6.39
CA ASP A 287 -6.49 -56.64 -7.09
C ASP A 287 -7.49 -55.86 -7.97
N PRO A 288 -7.42 -56.00 -9.31
CA PRO A 288 -8.35 -55.36 -10.25
C PRO A 288 -9.83 -55.72 -10.02
N SER A 289 -10.14 -56.86 -9.41
CA SER A 289 -11.52 -57.30 -9.17
C SER A 289 -12.31 -56.31 -8.29
N ASN A 290 -11.60 -55.49 -7.49
CA ASN A 290 -12.19 -54.48 -6.62
C ASN A 290 -12.72 -53.23 -7.37
N GLU A 291 -12.46 -53.09 -8.67
CA GLU A 291 -12.99 -51.99 -9.49
C GLU A 291 -14.53 -51.97 -9.50
N GLY A 292 -15.15 -53.15 -9.58
CA GLY A 292 -16.61 -53.27 -9.50
C GLY A 292 -17.17 -52.81 -8.15
N ARG A 293 -16.41 -53.02 -7.06
CA ARG A 293 -16.78 -52.59 -5.71
C ARG A 293 -16.64 -51.08 -5.53
N ALA A 294 -15.61 -50.48 -6.12
CA ALA A 294 -15.44 -49.02 -6.15
C ALA A 294 -16.58 -48.32 -6.90
N SER A 295 -16.96 -48.88 -8.06
CA SER A 295 -18.05 -48.38 -8.90
C SER A 295 -19.40 -48.35 -8.20
N ALA A 296 -19.64 -49.28 -7.26
CA ALA A 296 -20.86 -49.30 -6.44
C ALA A 296 -20.92 -48.17 -5.38
N ILE A 297 -19.79 -47.54 -5.03
CA ILE A 297 -19.67 -46.49 -3.99
C ILE A 297 -19.44 -45.09 -4.62
N PRO A 298 -19.73 -44.96 -5.92
CA PRO A 298 -19.17 -43.93 -6.79
C PRO A 298 -17.74 -43.46 -6.45
N ALA A 299 -16.84 -44.40 -6.15
CA ALA A 299 -15.44 -44.14 -5.86
C ALA A 299 -14.58 -44.41 -7.10
N PHE A 300 -13.54 -43.60 -7.30
CA PHE A 300 -12.53 -43.86 -8.32
C PHE A 300 -11.68 -45.05 -7.90
N PHE A 301 -11.30 -45.91 -8.85
CA PHE A 301 -10.47 -47.07 -8.58
C PHE A 301 -9.09 -46.87 -9.20
N LEU A 302 -8.04 -47.18 -8.45
CA LEU A 302 -6.68 -47.27 -8.98
C LEU A 302 -6.03 -48.60 -8.61
N ASN A 303 -5.41 -49.21 -9.62
CA ASN A 303 -4.62 -50.42 -9.44
C ASN A 303 -3.21 -50.05 -8.96
N LYS A 304 -2.83 -50.54 -7.77
CA LYS A 304 -1.49 -50.35 -7.16
C LYS A 304 -0.35 -50.94 -7.99
N ASN A 305 -0.64 -51.94 -8.83
CA ASN A 305 0.33 -52.55 -9.75
C ASN A 305 0.41 -51.81 -11.10
N SER A 306 -0.33 -50.71 -11.29
CA SER A 306 -0.28 -49.93 -12.52
C SER A 306 1.09 -49.27 -12.69
N PRO A 307 1.73 -49.34 -13.88
CA PRO A 307 2.96 -48.61 -14.15
C PRO A 307 2.76 -47.08 -14.12
N THR A 308 1.51 -46.59 -14.20
CA THR A 308 1.15 -45.16 -14.20
C THR A 308 0.56 -44.68 -12.88
N LEU A 309 0.65 -45.46 -11.80
CA LEU A 309 -0.01 -45.17 -10.51
C LEU A 309 0.18 -43.72 -10.03
N HIS A 310 1.40 -43.17 -10.12
CA HIS A 310 1.69 -41.80 -9.67
C HIS A 310 1.00 -40.74 -10.53
N ASP A 311 0.93 -40.95 -11.84
CA ASP A 311 0.25 -40.04 -12.77
C ASP A 311 -1.28 -40.14 -12.63
N ASP A 312 -1.80 -41.34 -12.36
CA ASP A 312 -3.23 -41.55 -12.14
C ASP A 312 -3.71 -40.89 -10.83
N ILE A 313 -2.90 -40.96 -9.76
CA ILE A 313 -3.18 -40.22 -8.51
C ILE A 313 -3.12 -38.71 -8.77
N ARG A 314 -2.14 -38.24 -9.53
CA ARG A 314 -2.05 -36.82 -9.91
C ARG A 314 -3.31 -36.39 -10.67
N ALA A 315 -3.81 -37.21 -11.60
CA ALA A 315 -5.04 -36.93 -12.33
C ALA A 315 -6.23 -36.83 -11.37
N PHE A 316 -6.35 -37.74 -10.40
CA PHE A 316 -7.41 -37.65 -9.37
C PHE A 316 -7.34 -36.34 -8.57
N LEU A 317 -6.15 -35.93 -8.11
CA LEU A 317 -5.98 -34.67 -7.38
C LEU A 317 -6.41 -33.46 -8.24
N LYS A 318 -6.03 -33.44 -9.51
CA LYS A 318 -6.32 -32.32 -10.42
C LYS A 318 -7.80 -32.26 -10.81
N ASP A 319 -8.38 -33.38 -11.21
CA ASP A 319 -9.71 -33.44 -11.82
C ASP A 319 -10.83 -33.54 -10.78
N HIS A 320 -10.55 -34.10 -9.60
CA HIS A 320 -11.58 -34.38 -8.59
C HIS A 320 -11.36 -33.66 -7.27
N LEU A 321 -10.14 -33.32 -6.88
CA LEU A 321 -9.92 -32.50 -5.67
C LEU A 321 -9.85 -31.00 -5.97
N GLY A 322 -9.93 -30.61 -7.25
CA GLY A 322 -9.97 -29.21 -7.67
C GLY A 322 -8.61 -28.53 -7.72
N PHE A 323 -7.51 -29.31 -7.70
CA PHE A 323 -6.15 -28.76 -7.77
C PHE A 323 -5.81 -28.24 -9.17
N GLY A 324 -6.52 -28.73 -10.19
CA GLY A 324 -6.40 -28.28 -11.58
C GLY A 324 -7.29 -27.07 -11.92
N SER A 325 -7.38 -26.78 -13.22
CA SER A 325 -8.39 -25.85 -13.73
C SER A 325 -9.79 -26.42 -13.50
N PHE A 326 -10.78 -25.57 -13.26
CA PHE A 326 -12.17 -25.99 -13.22
C PHE A 326 -12.58 -26.42 -14.62
N VAL A 327 -13.05 -27.66 -14.77
CA VAL A 327 -13.49 -28.20 -16.06
C VAL A 327 -15.01 -28.21 -16.10
N PHE A 328 -15.60 -27.38 -16.95
CA PHE A 328 -17.05 -27.38 -17.17
C PHE A 328 -17.41 -28.57 -18.05
N ARG A 329 -18.28 -29.44 -17.54
CA ARG A 329 -18.75 -30.66 -18.19
C ARG A 329 -20.27 -30.68 -18.29
N MET A 330 -20.76 -31.30 -19.35
CA MET A 330 -22.16 -31.68 -19.48
C MET A 330 -22.46 -32.91 -18.60
N PRO A 331 -23.74 -33.20 -18.27
CA PRO A 331 -24.11 -34.40 -17.52
C PRO A 331 -23.64 -35.72 -18.16
N ASP A 332 -23.42 -35.73 -19.48
CA ASP A 332 -22.88 -36.87 -20.24
C ASP A 332 -21.34 -36.97 -20.21
N GLY A 333 -20.66 -36.05 -19.52
CA GLY A 333 -19.21 -36.04 -19.35
C GLY A 333 -18.43 -35.24 -20.40
N ARG A 334 -19.07 -34.70 -21.45
CA ARG A 334 -18.39 -33.87 -22.45
C ARG A 334 -17.88 -32.56 -21.86
N GLU A 335 -16.63 -32.23 -22.14
CA GLU A 335 -15.99 -30.98 -21.73
C GLU A 335 -16.43 -29.80 -22.62
N ILE A 336 -16.74 -28.66 -22.00
CA ILE A 336 -17.19 -27.42 -22.66
C ILE A 336 -16.05 -26.40 -22.68
N CYS A 337 -15.52 -26.06 -21.50
CA CYS A 337 -14.44 -25.10 -21.33
C CYS A 337 -13.74 -25.29 -19.98
N ARG A 338 -12.61 -24.61 -19.80
CA ARG A 338 -11.83 -24.64 -18.56
C ARG A 338 -11.66 -23.24 -17.97
N ALA A 339 -11.62 -23.15 -16.65
CA ALA A 339 -11.29 -21.94 -15.91
C ALA A 339 -10.10 -22.19 -14.97
N SER A 340 -8.98 -21.50 -15.18
CA SER A 340 -7.77 -21.64 -14.37
C SER A 340 -7.81 -20.80 -13.08
N ASN A 341 -8.51 -19.66 -13.10
CA ASN A 341 -8.59 -18.66 -12.03
C ASN A 341 -10.00 -18.12 -11.81
N MET A 342 -10.23 -17.38 -10.71
CA MET A 342 -11.57 -16.85 -10.35
C MET A 342 -12.18 -15.94 -11.43
N ARG A 343 -11.35 -15.17 -12.16
CA ARG A 343 -11.82 -14.30 -13.26
C ARG A 343 -12.33 -15.12 -14.44
N SER A 344 -11.58 -16.13 -14.86
CA SER A 344 -11.98 -17.06 -15.91
C SER A 344 -13.21 -17.87 -15.51
N LEU A 345 -13.34 -18.25 -14.22
CA LEU A 345 -14.51 -18.92 -13.69
C LEU A 345 -15.75 -18.03 -13.77
N GLU A 346 -15.64 -16.77 -13.34
CA GLU A 346 -16.71 -15.78 -13.42
C GLU A 346 -17.20 -15.55 -14.86
N ARG A 347 -16.28 -15.39 -15.81
CA ARG A 347 -16.59 -15.25 -17.24
C ARG A 347 -17.24 -16.51 -17.80
N ALA A 348 -16.71 -17.67 -17.47
CA ALA A 348 -17.23 -18.95 -17.97
C ALA A 348 -18.66 -19.20 -17.48
N ILE A 349 -18.94 -19.01 -16.18
CA ILE A 349 -20.28 -19.21 -15.58
C ILE A 349 -21.35 -18.38 -16.30
N ALA A 350 -21.01 -17.18 -16.76
CA ALA A 350 -21.94 -16.32 -17.50
C ALA A 350 -22.30 -16.86 -18.91
N SER A 351 -21.52 -17.79 -19.46
CA SER A 351 -21.62 -18.25 -20.85
C SER A 351 -21.98 -19.73 -21.03
N ILE A 352 -21.84 -20.56 -19.99
CA ILE A 352 -22.09 -22.01 -20.10
C ILE A 352 -23.59 -22.34 -20.24
N PRO A 353 -23.96 -23.54 -20.72
CA PRO A 353 -25.34 -24.03 -20.70
C PRO A 353 -25.91 -24.26 -19.29
N ALA A 354 -27.23 -24.11 -19.13
CA ALA A 354 -27.93 -24.28 -17.85
C ALA A 354 -27.73 -25.70 -17.26
N GLU A 355 -27.77 -26.71 -18.13
CA GLU A 355 -27.59 -28.12 -17.77
C GLU A 355 -26.23 -28.40 -17.13
N SER A 356 -25.16 -27.83 -17.71
CA SER A 356 -23.80 -27.93 -17.15
C SER A 356 -23.69 -27.18 -15.82
N PHE A 357 -24.27 -25.98 -15.72
CA PHE A 357 -24.28 -25.23 -14.47
C PHE A 357 -24.96 -26.02 -13.33
N CYS A 358 -26.16 -26.55 -13.58
CA CYS A 358 -26.90 -27.35 -12.59
C CYS A 358 -26.15 -28.63 -12.21
N HIS A 359 -25.50 -29.29 -13.18
CA HIS A 359 -24.67 -30.46 -12.93
C HIS A 359 -23.57 -30.17 -11.89
N HIS A 360 -22.83 -29.08 -12.07
CA HIS A 360 -21.77 -28.68 -11.16
C HIS A 360 -22.27 -28.12 -9.83
N TRP A 361 -23.38 -27.36 -9.86
CA TRP A 361 -24.00 -26.79 -8.67
C TRP A 361 -24.46 -27.88 -7.70
N ASN A 362 -25.25 -28.84 -8.18
CA ASN A 362 -25.84 -29.90 -7.36
C ASN A 362 -24.79 -30.85 -6.76
N ARG A 363 -23.59 -30.90 -7.34
CA ARG A 363 -22.47 -31.72 -6.87
C ARG A 363 -21.49 -30.96 -5.97
N ASN A 364 -21.77 -29.67 -5.67
CA ASN A 364 -20.88 -28.80 -4.91
C ASN A 364 -19.49 -28.60 -5.54
N ASP A 365 -19.40 -28.63 -6.87
CA ASP A 365 -18.13 -28.55 -7.59
C ASP A 365 -17.49 -27.17 -7.42
N PHE A 366 -18.30 -26.11 -7.43
CA PHE A 366 -17.82 -24.73 -7.27
C PHE A 366 -17.21 -24.48 -5.88
N SER A 367 -17.90 -24.86 -4.81
CA SER A 367 -17.41 -24.68 -3.44
C SER A 367 -16.15 -25.53 -3.19
N ARG A 368 -16.10 -26.75 -3.72
CA ARG A 368 -14.91 -27.62 -3.67
C ARG A 368 -13.70 -27.01 -4.38
N TRP A 369 -13.88 -26.49 -5.59
CA TRP A 369 -12.79 -25.85 -6.34
C TRP A 369 -12.26 -24.59 -5.65
N LEU A 370 -13.14 -23.81 -5.02
CA LEU A 370 -12.77 -22.66 -4.20
C LEU A 370 -12.02 -23.09 -2.92
N PHE A 371 -12.47 -24.16 -2.24
CA PHE A 371 -11.74 -24.70 -1.08
C PHE A 371 -10.32 -25.14 -1.43
N ALA A 372 -10.13 -25.78 -2.58
CA ALA A 372 -8.81 -26.18 -3.06
C ALA A 372 -7.88 -24.96 -3.23
N ARG A 373 -8.42 -23.79 -3.60
CA ARG A 373 -7.68 -22.54 -3.79
C ARG A 373 -7.59 -21.66 -2.55
N THR A 374 -7.89 -22.19 -1.37
CA THR A 374 -7.88 -21.46 -0.09
C THR A 374 -8.93 -20.34 0.02
N GLU A 375 -9.92 -20.30 -0.87
CA GLU A 375 -11.08 -19.39 -0.80
C GLU A 375 -12.14 -19.88 0.21
N ILE A 376 -11.69 -20.13 1.45
CA ILE A 376 -12.45 -20.85 2.48
C ILE A 376 -13.72 -20.08 2.87
N ILE A 377 -13.68 -18.75 2.90
CA ILE A 377 -14.82 -17.90 3.28
C ILE A 377 -15.91 -17.99 2.23
N LEU A 378 -15.56 -17.78 0.96
CA LEU A 378 -16.52 -17.82 -0.14
C LEU A 378 -17.11 -19.23 -0.27
N ALA A 379 -16.26 -20.25 -0.22
CA ALA A 379 -16.68 -21.63 -0.33
C ALA A 379 -17.57 -22.09 0.84
N SER A 380 -17.27 -21.68 2.08
CA SER A 380 -18.11 -22.01 3.26
C SER A 380 -19.49 -21.34 3.21
N LYS A 381 -19.60 -20.16 2.58
CA LYS A 381 -20.89 -19.49 2.35
C LYS A 381 -21.70 -20.13 1.23
N LEU A 382 -21.03 -20.58 0.16
CA LEU A 382 -21.69 -21.23 -0.97
C LEU A 382 -22.19 -22.65 -0.63
N ARG A 383 -21.45 -23.38 0.22
CA ARG A 383 -21.73 -24.80 0.50
C ARG A 383 -23.12 -25.12 1.08
N PRO A 384 -23.67 -24.37 2.05
CA PRO A 384 -25.00 -24.68 2.61
C PRO A 384 -26.16 -24.32 1.67
N ILE A 385 -25.89 -23.58 0.59
CA ILE A 385 -26.93 -23.05 -0.30
C ILE A 385 -27.26 -24.11 -1.36
N THR A 386 -28.54 -24.40 -1.49
CA THR A 386 -29.07 -25.44 -2.37
C THR A 386 -29.95 -24.84 -3.48
N ALA A 387 -30.29 -25.63 -4.50
CA ALA A 387 -31.20 -25.18 -5.56
C ALA A 387 -32.60 -24.79 -5.02
N ALA A 388 -33.00 -25.38 -3.88
CA ALA A 388 -34.28 -25.10 -3.23
C ALA A 388 -34.37 -23.66 -2.68
N ASP A 389 -33.22 -23.04 -2.34
CA ASP A 389 -33.17 -21.67 -1.84
C ASP A 389 -33.50 -20.62 -2.91
N PHE A 390 -33.48 -21.02 -4.19
CA PHE A 390 -33.77 -20.17 -5.36
C PHE A 390 -34.99 -20.64 -6.16
N GLU A 391 -35.88 -21.45 -5.56
CA GLU A 391 -37.05 -22.01 -6.27
C GLU A 391 -36.65 -22.76 -7.57
N GLU A 392 -35.46 -23.38 -7.58
CA GLU A 392 -34.84 -24.02 -8.74
C GLU A 392 -34.61 -23.11 -9.97
N ASN A 393 -34.61 -21.79 -9.79
CA ASN A 393 -34.30 -20.85 -10.85
C ASN A 393 -32.79 -20.75 -11.09
N VAL A 394 -32.35 -21.36 -12.20
CA VAL A 394 -30.94 -21.43 -12.61
C VAL A 394 -30.30 -20.05 -12.79
N GLU A 395 -31.03 -19.08 -13.33
CA GLU A 395 -30.48 -17.75 -13.59
C GLU A 395 -30.27 -16.94 -12.29
N ASP A 396 -31.10 -17.17 -11.27
CA ASP A 396 -30.91 -16.57 -9.95
C ASP A 396 -29.68 -17.16 -9.25
N MET A 397 -29.51 -18.47 -9.34
CA MET A 397 -28.32 -19.18 -8.83
C MET A 397 -27.04 -18.69 -9.52
N ARG A 398 -27.06 -18.52 -10.85
CA ARG A 398 -25.94 -17.97 -11.63
C ARG A 398 -25.60 -16.56 -11.20
N ARG A 399 -26.59 -15.67 -11.13
CA ARG A 399 -26.40 -14.28 -10.68
C ARG A 399 -25.84 -14.23 -9.27
N PHE A 400 -26.32 -15.07 -8.37
CA PHE A 400 -25.81 -15.18 -7.01
C PHE A 400 -24.33 -15.62 -6.97
N LEU A 401 -23.95 -16.67 -7.72
CA LEU A 401 -22.57 -17.14 -7.76
C LEU A 401 -21.63 -16.11 -8.38
N VAL A 402 -22.00 -15.55 -9.53
CA VAL A 402 -21.22 -14.52 -10.23
C VAL A 402 -21.08 -13.28 -9.36
N SER A 403 -22.15 -12.81 -8.73
CA SER A 403 -22.08 -11.64 -7.83
C SER A 403 -21.24 -11.92 -6.58
N SER A 404 -21.28 -13.13 -6.03
CA SER A 404 -20.47 -13.54 -4.89
C SER A 404 -18.98 -13.61 -5.23
N ILE A 405 -18.62 -14.22 -6.38
CA ILE A 405 -17.24 -14.27 -6.90
C ILE A 405 -16.76 -12.85 -7.22
N ARG A 406 -17.56 -12.04 -7.92
CA ARG A 406 -17.23 -10.63 -8.23
C ARG A 406 -17.00 -9.81 -6.96
N ARG A 407 -17.86 -9.98 -5.95
CA ARG A 407 -17.75 -9.26 -4.67
C ARG A 407 -16.48 -9.68 -3.92
N ARG A 408 -16.14 -10.97 -3.94
CA ARG A 408 -14.90 -11.49 -3.35
C ARG A 408 -13.67 -10.95 -4.07
N ARG A 409 -13.62 -11.05 -5.40
CA ARG A 409 -12.51 -10.52 -6.22
C ARG A 409 -12.33 -9.02 -6.00
N ARG A 410 -13.42 -8.25 -6.06
CA ARG A 410 -13.39 -6.81 -5.74
C ARG A 410 -12.85 -6.61 -4.34
N TRP A 411 -13.35 -7.28 -3.31
CA TRP A 411 -12.84 -7.11 -1.94
C TRP A 411 -11.33 -7.41 -1.79
N GLU A 412 -10.81 -8.46 -2.44
CA GLU A 412 -9.38 -8.80 -2.41
C GLU A 412 -8.52 -7.75 -3.11
N GLN A 413 -8.94 -7.35 -4.31
CA GLN A 413 -8.36 -6.28 -5.10
C GLN A 413 -8.48 -4.91 -4.40
N GLN A 414 -9.44 -4.77 -3.48
CA GLN A 414 -9.75 -3.55 -2.77
C GLN A 414 -8.96 -3.37 -1.46
N THR A 415 -8.30 -4.41 -0.97
CA THR A 415 -7.57 -4.40 0.31
C THR A 415 -6.06 -4.26 0.13
N VAL A 416 -5.56 -4.53 -1.09
CA VAL A 416 -4.14 -4.66 -1.40
C VAL A 416 -3.78 -3.84 -2.64
N VAL A 417 -2.59 -3.25 -2.66
CA VAL A 417 -2.03 -2.62 -3.86
C VAL A 417 -1.69 -3.75 -4.84
N ALA A 418 -2.40 -3.82 -5.96
CA ALA A 418 -2.19 -4.88 -6.94
C ALA A 418 -0.92 -4.62 -7.76
N ASP A 419 -0.14 -5.66 -8.00
CA ASP A 419 0.93 -5.60 -9.00
C ASP A 419 0.30 -5.54 -10.39
N PHE A 420 0.79 -4.63 -11.22
CA PHE A 420 0.34 -4.49 -12.59
C PHE A 420 0.83 -5.70 -13.39
N ASP A 421 -0.12 -6.41 -13.99
CA ASP A 421 0.13 -7.52 -14.91
C ASP A 421 -0.55 -7.20 -16.24
N ARG A 422 0.24 -7.10 -17.30
CA ARG A 422 -0.19 -6.78 -18.66
C ARG A 422 -1.21 -7.78 -19.21
N ASP A 423 -1.09 -9.07 -18.87
CA ASP A 423 -1.95 -10.13 -19.41
C ASP A 423 -3.26 -10.26 -18.61
N ALA A 424 -3.24 -9.81 -17.36
CA ALA A 424 -4.34 -9.90 -16.42
C ALA A 424 -4.95 -8.55 -16.04
N PHE A 425 -4.58 -7.45 -16.72
CA PHE A 425 -5.01 -6.10 -16.34
C PHE A 425 -6.53 -5.97 -16.24
N ASP A 426 -6.97 -5.27 -15.20
CA ASP A 426 -8.37 -5.04 -14.87
C ASP A 426 -8.58 -3.52 -14.67
N PRO A 427 -9.25 -2.83 -15.60
CA PRO A 427 -9.45 -1.38 -15.53
C PRO A 427 -10.23 -0.92 -14.29
N GLU A 428 -10.94 -1.82 -13.61
CA GLU A 428 -11.67 -1.52 -12.37
C GLU A 428 -10.74 -1.39 -11.14
N LEU A 429 -9.44 -1.70 -11.27
CA LEU A 429 -8.47 -1.59 -10.17
C LEU A 429 -8.13 -0.14 -9.85
N GLU A 430 -8.49 0.31 -8.64
CA GLU A 430 -8.25 1.67 -8.16
C GLU A 430 -6.77 1.96 -7.85
N PHE A 431 -5.98 0.96 -7.42
CA PHE A 431 -4.56 1.13 -7.07
C PHE A 431 -3.69 0.02 -7.68
N LEU A 432 -2.69 0.43 -8.46
CA LEU A 432 -1.79 -0.44 -9.22
C LEU A 432 -0.34 -0.06 -8.95
N ARG A 433 0.56 -1.05 -9.04
CA ARG A 433 2.00 -0.87 -8.89
C ARG A 433 2.77 -1.51 -10.05
N ILE A 434 3.72 -0.79 -10.64
CA ILE A 434 4.72 -1.32 -11.58
C ILE A 434 6.08 -1.34 -10.87
N GLY A 435 6.74 -2.50 -10.89
CA GLY A 435 8.02 -2.75 -10.23
C GLY A 435 7.90 -3.23 -8.77
N LYS A 436 9.04 -3.51 -8.15
CA LYS A 436 9.12 -4.12 -6.80
C LYS A 436 9.74 -3.21 -5.76
N GLY A 437 10.16 -2.01 -6.13
CA GLY A 437 10.79 -1.03 -5.26
C GLY A 437 9.82 -0.33 -4.29
N SER A 438 10.30 0.76 -3.69
CA SER A 438 9.48 1.61 -2.82
C SER A 438 8.43 2.37 -3.63
N LEU A 439 7.29 2.67 -2.99
CA LEU A 439 6.22 3.50 -3.55
C LEU A 439 6.52 5.02 -3.45
N GLY A 440 7.58 5.40 -2.73
CA GLY A 440 7.83 6.80 -2.37
C GLY A 440 6.87 7.32 -1.29
N GLY A 441 7.06 8.56 -0.85
CA GLY A 441 6.34 9.12 0.28
C GLY A 441 4.85 9.37 0.03
N LYS A 442 4.53 10.23 -0.95
CA LYS A 442 3.14 10.41 -1.41
C LYS A 442 2.44 9.11 -1.80
N GLY A 443 3.16 8.17 -2.42
CA GLY A 443 2.61 6.86 -2.79
C GLY A 443 2.15 6.08 -1.57
N ARG A 444 2.98 6.03 -0.52
CA ARG A 444 2.60 5.42 0.78
C ARG A 444 1.44 6.16 1.46
N GLY A 445 1.44 7.49 1.43
CA GLY A 445 0.33 8.30 1.95
C GLY A 445 -1.00 8.01 1.27
N LEU A 446 -1.00 7.92 -0.06
CA LEU A 446 -2.18 7.54 -0.86
C LEU A 446 -2.67 6.11 -0.55
N VAL A 447 -1.76 5.15 -0.44
CA VAL A 447 -2.10 3.78 -0.03
C VAL A 447 -2.68 3.75 1.38
N PHE A 448 -2.14 4.54 2.30
CA PHE A 448 -2.68 4.69 3.65
C PHE A 448 -4.10 5.26 3.63
N LEU A 449 -4.34 6.33 2.86
CA LEU A 449 -5.65 6.95 2.71
C LEU A 449 -6.69 5.96 2.13
N PHE A 450 -6.30 5.24 1.08
CA PHE A 450 -7.11 4.20 0.46
C PHE A 450 -7.50 3.10 1.46
N ARG A 451 -6.55 2.64 2.28
CA ARG A 451 -6.81 1.68 3.35
C ARG A 451 -7.69 2.27 4.46
N LEU A 452 -7.46 3.53 4.83
CA LEU A 452 -8.19 4.23 5.89
C LEU A 452 -9.68 4.37 5.56
N LEU A 453 -10.02 4.88 4.38
CA LEU A 453 -11.40 5.05 3.94
C LEU A 453 -12.17 3.73 3.89
N ARG A 454 -11.49 2.65 3.53
CA ARG A 454 -12.09 1.31 3.46
C ARG A 454 -12.27 0.65 4.82
N LYS A 455 -11.33 0.90 5.74
CA LYS A 455 -11.43 0.43 7.13
C LYS A 455 -12.54 1.17 7.87
N GLU A 456 -12.64 2.48 7.68
CA GLU A 456 -13.56 3.35 8.40
C GLU A 456 -14.85 3.61 7.59
N ARG A 457 -15.67 2.56 7.43
CA ARG A 457 -16.98 2.67 6.74
C ARG A 457 -17.94 3.69 7.38
N SER A 458 -17.69 4.07 8.63
CA SER A 458 -18.37 5.17 9.32
C SER A 458 -18.32 6.48 8.53
N LEU A 459 -17.24 6.73 7.77
CA LEU A 459 -17.13 7.90 6.90
C LEU A 459 -18.12 7.84 5.73
N HIS A 460 -18.20 6.72 5.02
CA HIS A 460 -19.17 6.55 3.92
C HIS A 460 -20.62 6.56 4.42
N ASN A 461 -20.89 5.88 5.54
CA ASN A 461 -22.24 5.81 6.10
C ASN A 461 -22.68 7.12 6.76
N GLY A 462 -21.73 7.92 7.27
CA GLY A 462 -21.99 9.21 7.90
C GLY A 462 -22.28 10.34 6.92
N PHE A 463 -21.85 10.20 5.65
CA PHE A 463 -22.02 11.21 4.61
C PHE A 463 -22.60 10.59 3.32
N PRO A 464 -23.83 10.03 3.34
CA PRO A 464 -24.45 9.42 2.16
C PRO A 464 -24.73 10.41 1.02
N GLU A 465 -24.72 11.71 1.32
CA GLU A 465 -24.87 12.81 0.36
C GLU A 465 -23.61 13.10 -0.44
N LEU A 466 -22.48 12.43 -0.15
CA LEU A 466 -21.18 12.62 -0.81
C LEU A 466 -20.66 11.31 -1.40
N GLU A 467 -20.15 11.36 -2.63
CA GLU A 467 -19.38 10.27 -3.22
C GLU A 467 -17.90 10.46 -2.86
N ILE A 468 -17.43 9.83 -1.78
CA ILE A 468 -16.04 9.93 -1.32
C ILE A 468 -15.17 8.94 -2.09
N VAL A 469 -14.14 9.42 -2.78
CA VAL A 469 -13.28 8.58 -3.63
C VAL A 469 -11.80 8.88 -3.45
N VAL A 470 -10.97 7.87 -3.72
CA VAL A 470 -9.55 8.08 -4.02
C VAL A 470 -9.40 7.88 -5.53
N PRO A 471 -8.83 8.82 -6.28
CA PRO A 471 -8.69 8.67 -7.72
C PRO A 471 -7.86 7.44 -8.09
N GLN A 472 -8.20 6.82 -9.22
CA GLN A 472 -7.45 5.68 -9.75
C GLN A 472 -5.98 6.07 -9.91
N THR A 473 -5.08 5.26 -9.35
CA THR A 473 -3.67 5.58 -9.20
C THR A 473 -2.79 4.39 -9.59
N LEU A 474 -1.84 4.63 -10.49
CA LEU A 474 -0.77 3.73 -10.88
C LEU A 474 0.55 4.27 -10.32
N ILE A 475 1.30 3.46 -9.59
CA ILE A 475 2.59 3.85 -9.01
C ILE A 475 3.72 3.09 -9.69
N ILE A 476 4.64 3.81 -10.30
CA ILE A 476 5.90 3.30 -10.83
C ILE A 476 6.94 3.39 -9.72
N THR A 477 7.49 2.26 -9.31
CA THR A 477 8.35 2.17 -8.12
C THR A 477 9.79 2.60 -8.36
N THR A 478 10.52 2.80 -7.26
CA THR A 478 11.87 3.39 -7.27
C THR A 478 12.94 2.55 -7.99
N ASP A 479 12.78 1.23 -8.08
CA ASP A 479 13.67 0.32 -8.82
C ASP A 479 13.67 0.61 -10.32
N VAL A 480 12.53 1.06 -10.85
CA VAL A 480 12.40 1.50 -12.25
C VAL A 480 13.21 2.79 -12.49
N PHE A 481 13.18 3.73 -11.54
CA PHE A 481 14.02 4.94 -11.57
C PHE A 481 15.51 4.59 -11.54
N GLU A 482 15.92 3.71 -10.63
CA GLU A 482 17.32 3.27 -10.55
C GLU A 482 17.79 2.65 -11.85
N SER A 483 16.99 1.73 -12.40
CA SER A 483 17.26 1.07 -13.68
C SER A 483 17.37 2.09 -14.81
N PHE A 484 16.49 3.08 -14.85
CA PHE A 484 16.53 4.16 -15.85
C PHE A 484 17.81 5.00 -15.72
N VAL A 485 18.17 5.42 -14.51
CA VAL A 485 19.36 6.25 -14.26
C VAL A 485 20.64 5.48 -14.59
N GLU A 486 20.72 4.20 -14.26
CA GLU A 486 21.87 3.33 -14.55
C GLU A 486 22.04 3.07 -16.04
N ASN A 487 20.97 2.61 -16.72
CA ASN A 487 21.02 2.25 -18.14
C ASN A 487 21.37 3.45 -19.03
N ASN A 488 21.00 4.66 -18.62
CA ASN A 488 21.26 5.89 -19.38
C ASN A 488 22.55 6.61 -18.94
N GLY A 489 23.33 6.05 -18.02
CA GLY A 489 24.58 6.65 -17.55
C GLY A 489 24.37 8.03 -16.89
N LEU A 490 23.24 8.21 -16.21
CA LEU A 490 22.85 9.49 -15.58
C LEU A 490 23.40 9.65 -14.15
N LYS A 491 24.20 8.69 -13.65
CA LYS A 491 24.94 8.83 -12.39
C LYS A 491 26.25 9.59 -12.63
N GLY A 492 26.37 10.80 -12.09
CA GLY A 492 27.67 11.49 -12.06
C GLY A 492 27.65 12.95 -11.60
N ALA A 493 28.75 13.39 -10.99
CA ALA A 493 28.98 14.77 -10.54
C ALA A 493 28.82 15.81 -11.66
N ALA A 494 28.99 15.42 -12.92
CA ALA A 494 28.82 16.27 -14.10
C ALA A 494 27.38 16.78 -14.32
N LEU A 495 26.38 16.19 -13.66
CA LEU A 495 24.99 16.67 -13.66
C LEU A 495 24.69 17.63 -12.50
N LEU A 496 25.54 17.69 -11.46
CA LEU A 496 25.33 18.52 -10.26
C LEU A 496 25.65 20.01 -10.46
N GLU A 497 26.36 20.36 -11.54
CA GLU A 497 26.76 21.75 -11.85
C GLU A 497 26.00 22.35 -13.06
N ARG A 498 25.12 21.58 -13.70
CA ARG A 498 24.37 22.02 -14.89
C ARG A 498 23.08 22.75 -14.54
N SER A 499 22.57 23.52 -15.50
CA SER A 499 21.25 24.16 -15.45
C SER A 499 20.12 23.13 -15.53
N ASP A 500 18.94 23.51 -15.04
CA ASP A 500 17.78 22.61 -15.01
C ASP A 500 17.32 22.23 -16.43
N ASP A 501 17.48 23.13 -17.42
CA ASP A 501 17.20 22.87 -18.84
C ASP A 501 18.11 21.77 -19.42
N GLU A 502 19.42 21.81 -19.15
CA GLU A 502 20.35 20.80 -19.62
C GLU A 502 20.10 19.43 -18.98
N VAL A 503 19.70 19.42 -17.71
CA VAL A 503 19.33 18.21 -16.99
C VAL A 503 18.06 17.62 -17.62
N ALA A 504 17.02 18.42 -17.82
CA ALA A 504 15.78 17.97 -18.45
C ALA A 504 16.02 17.39 -19.85
N ASP A 505 16.82 18.05 -20.69
CA ASP A 505 17.15 17.58 -22.04
C ASP A 505 17.85 16.22 -22.04
N ARG A 506 18.77 15.98 -21.09
CA ARG A 506 19.45 14.68 -20.97
C ARG A 506 18.51 13.57 -20.55
N PHE A 507 17.65 13.84 -19.56
CA PHE A 507 16.65 12.87 -19.11
C PHE A 507 15.62 12.57 -20.20
N GLN A 508 15.22 13.56 -20.99
CA GLN A 508 14.31 13.36 -22.12
C GLN A 508 14.89 12.43 -23.20
N ARG A 509 16.19 12.54 -23.47
CA ARG A 509 16.91 11.68 -24.42
C ARG A 509 17.17 10.26 -23.91
N GLY A 510 17.02 10.02 -22.60
CA GLY A 510 17.21 8.68 -22.04
C GLY A 510 16.07 7.74 -22.40
N ASP A 511 16.35 6.46 -22.54
CA ASP A 511 15.36 5.43 -22.87
C ASP A 511 14.76 4.82 -21.59
N LEU A 512 13.42 4.76 -21.54
CA LEU A 512 12.72 4.03 -20.49
C LEU A 512 12.86 2.52 -20.72
N PRO A 513 12.94 1.69 -19.67
CA PRO A 513 12.98 0.23 -19.82
C PRO A 513 11.84 -0.30 -20.71
N GLN A 514 12.15 -1.22 -21.62
CA GLN A 514 11.18 -1.74 -22.59
C GLN A 514 9.94 -2.34 -21.90
N SER A 515 10.13 -3.08 -20.81
CA SER A 515 9.03 -3.66 -20.03
C SER A 515 8.06 -2.60 -19.53
N LEU A 516 8.57 -1.45 -19.04
CA LEU A 516 7.74 -0.34 -18.60
C LEU A 516 6.95 0.28 -19.76
N GLN A 517 7.57 0.45 -20.93
CA GLN A 517 6.87 1.02 -22.09
C GLN A 517 5.69 0.15 -22.52
N GLU A 518 5.88 -1.17 -22.54
CA GLU A 518 4.84 -2.15 -22.86
C GLU A 518 3.71 -2.12 -21.81
N ASP A 519 4.04 -2.05 -20.52
CA ASP A 519 3.05 -1.97 -19.45
C ASP A 519 2.22 -0.68 -19.52
N LEU A 520 2.88 0.46 -19.77
CA LEU A 520 2.21 1.76 -19.95
C LEU A 520 1.31 1.79 -21.20
N ALA A 521 1.72 1.12 -22.28
CA ALA A 521 0.90 1.01 -23.49
C ALA A 521 -0.41 0.25 -23.21
N VAL A 522 -0.34 -0.88 -22.50
CA VAL A 522 -1.52 -1.66 -22.08
C VAL A 522 -2.41 -0.84 -21.14
N TYR A 523 -1.81 -0.10 -20.21
CA TYR A 523 -2.57 0.80 -19.33
C TYR A 523 -3.35 1.86 -20.11
N LEU A 524 -2.71 2.55 -21.07
CA LEU A 524 -3.31 3.62 -21.87
C LEU A 524 -4.34 3.14 -22.92
N GLN A 525 -4.37 1.84 -23.25
CA GLN A 525 -5.44 1.27 -24.08
C GLN A 525 -6.82 1.37 -23.41
N HIS A 526 -6.85 1.29 -22.07
CA HIS A 526 -8.10 1.36 -21.29
C HIS A 526 -8.33 2.73 -20.63
N VAL A 527 -7.29 3.59 -20.60
CA VAL A 527 -7.31 4.87 -19.88
C VAL A 527 -7.26 6.06 -20.86
N THR A 528 -8.35 6.81 -20.92
CA THR A 528 -8.54 7.95 -21.83
C THR A 528 -8.92 9.26 -21.12
N TYR A 529 -8.89 9.27 -19.79
CA TYR A 529 -9.15 10.47 -18.98
C TYR A 529 -7.85 11.25 -18.71
N PRO A 530 -7.91 12.55 -18.36
CA PRO A 530 -6.73 13.33 -18.03
C PRO A 530 -5.94 12.77 -16.85
N LEU A 531 -4.61 12.89 -16.91
CA LEU A 531 -3.67 12.27 -15.97
C LEU A 531 -2.83 13.32 -15.25
N ALA A 532 -2.57 13.10 -13.96
CA ALA A 532 -1.56 13.79 -13.18
C ALA A 532 -0.37 12.86 -12.94
N VAL A 533 0.81 13.25 -13.42
CA VAL A 533 2.08 12.55 -13.23
C VAL A 533 2.87 13.26 -12.13
N ARG A 534 2.89 12.68 -10.94
CA ARG A 534 3.42 13.31 -9.72
C ARG A 534 4.69 12.60 -9.26
N SER A 535 5.63 13.37 -8.75
CA SER A 535 6.80 12.86 -8.05
C SER A 535 6.44 12.23 -6.70
N SER A 536 7.11 11.15 -6.32
CA SER A 536 7.06 10.60 -4.96
C SER A 536 8.43 10.13 -4.52
N SER A 537 9.21 11.02 -3.89
CA SER A 537 10.54 10.68 -3.38
C SER A 537 10.44 9.85 -2.09
N ILE A 538 11.43 8.99 -1.83
CA ILE A 538 11.53 8.25 -0.55
C ILE A 538 11.69 9.20 0.64
N LEU A 539 12.38 10.33 0.42
CA LEU A 539 12.74 11.28 1.47
C LEU A 539 11.54 12.14 1.93
N GLU A 540 10.44 12.17 1.14
CA GLU A 540 9.22 12.93 1.46
C GLU A 540 8.54 12.52 2.78
N ASP A 541 8.80 11.31 3.30
CA ASP A 541 8.19 10.80 4.55
C ASP A 541 9.15 10.80 5.75
N VAL A 542 10.39 11.24 5.58
CA VAL A 542 11.34 11.33 6.70
C VAL A 542 10.77 12.39 7.65
N HIS A 543 10.38 11.94 8.85
CA HIS A 543 9.48 12.60 9.82
C HIS A 543 9.96 13.96 10.39
N SER A 544 10.88 14.64 9.73
CA SER A 544 11.52 15.87 10.18
C SER A 544 11.79 16.87 9.05
N GLN A 545 11.39 16.60 7.80
CA GLN A 545 11.84 17.43 6.65
C GLN A 545 10.76 17.57 5.56
N PRO A 546 10.33 18.79 5.20
CA PRO A 546 9.37 18.98 4.11
C PRO A 546 10.10 19.07 2.77
N PHE A 547 9.86 18.10 1.91
CA PHE A 547 10.30 18.15 0.50
C PHE A 547 9.27 18.84 -0.41
N ALA A 548 8.33 19.58 0.17
CA ALA A 548 7.12 20.01 -0.50
C ALA A 548 7.41 21.13 -1.53
N GLY A 549 6.99 20.89 -2.78
CA GLY A 549 7.17 21.83 -3.89
C GLY A 549 8.55 21.81 -4.56
N LEU A 550 9.45 20.89 -4.19
CA LEU A 550 10.79 20.77 -4.80
C LEU A 550 10.77 19.99 -6.13
N TYR A 551 9.80 19.10 -6.29
CA TYR A 551 9.72 18.16 -7.41
C TYR A 551 8.54 18.47 -8.31
N ARG A 552 8.71 18.17 -9.60
CA ARG A 552 7.73 18.53 -10.63
C ARG A 552 6.49 17.63 -10.59
N THR A 553 5.35 18.20 -10.96
CA THR A 553 4.12 17.49 -11.29
C THR A 553 3.66 17.93 -12.68
N CYS A 554 3.36 16.99 -13.56
CA CYS A 554 2.87 17.26 -14.90
C CYS A 554 1.40 16.85 -15.03
N MET A 555 0.57 17.68 -15.66
CA MET A 555 -0.82 17.33 -15.99
C MET A 555 -0.97 17.14 -17.49
N LEU A 556 -1.56 16.01 -17.90
CA LEU A 556 -1.72 15.59 -19.29
C LEU A 556 -3.20 15.45 -19.63
N PRO A 557 -3.68 16.01 -20.76
CA PRO A 557 -5.05 15.82 -21.25
C PRO A 557 -5.38 14.36 -21.59
N ASN A 558 -4.40 13.59 -22.09
CA ASN A 558 -4.52 12.16 -22.42
C ASN A 558 -5.70 11.83 -23.37
N ASN A 559 -5.99 12.71 -24.32
CA ASN A 559 -7.14 12.64 -25.22
C ASN A 559 -6.79 12.54 -26.71
N ASP A 560 -5.51 12.44 -27.09
CA ASP A 560 -5.12 12.24 -28.49
C ASP A 560 -5.64 10.87 -29.00
N PRO A 561 -6.23 10.82 -30.22
CA PRO A 561 -6.77 9.56 -30.77
C PRO A 561 -5.71 8.47 -30.97
N LYS A 562 -4.43 8.83 -31.14
CA LYS A 562 -3.32 7.88 -31.32
C LYS A 562 -2.74 7.48 -29.97
N LEU A 563 -2.69 6.17 -29.73
CA LEU A 563 -2.11 5.61 -28.50
C LEU A 563 -0.62 5.96 -28.37
N GLU A 564 0.10 5.96 -29.49
CA GLU A 564 1.54 6.23 -29.54
C GLU A 564 1.85 7.65 -29.05
N VAL A 565 1.05 8.64 -29.44
CA VAL A 565 1.22 10.03 -29.00
C VAL A 565 0.96 10.17 -27.49
N ARG A 566 -0.08 9.51 -26.98
CA ARG A 566 -0.40 9.51 -25.54
C ARG A 566 0.70 8.82 -24.72
N LEU A 567 1.25 7.73 -25.24
CA LEU A 567 2.36 7.01 -24.63
C LEU A 567 3.63 7.87 -24.58
N ASP A 568 3.97 8.55 -25.69
CA ASP A 568 5.12 9.45 -25.76
C ASP A 568 5.00 10.64 -24.79
N GLN A 569 3.80 11.22 -24.67
CA GLN A 569 3.50 12.29 -23.71
C GLN A 569 3.67 11.81 -22.26
N LEU A 570 3.12 10.64 -21.93
CA LEU A 570 3.24 10.07 -20.59
C LEU A 570 4.70 9.71 -20.26
N ALA A 571 5.41 9.09 -21.19
CA ALA A 571 6.84 8.77 -21.05
C ALA A 571 7.67 10.04 -20.83
N SER A 572 7.40 11.11 -21.60
CA SER A 572 8.07 12.40 -21.46
C SER A 572 7.82 13.04 -20.10
N ALA A 573 6.60 12.95 -19.58
CA ALA A 573 6.25 13.44 -18.24
C ALA A 573 6.97 12.65 -17.13
N ILE A 574 7.02 11.32 -17.25
CA ILE A 574 7.76 10.46 -16.30
C ILE A 574 9.25 10.83 -16.27
N LYS A 575 9.87 11.01 -17.45
CA LYS A 575 11.28 11.42 -17.56
C LYS A 575 11.56 12.77 -16.92
N LEU A 576 10.64 13.74 -17.04
CA LEU A 576 10.77 15.05 -16.38
C LEU A 576 10.63 14.98 -14.87
N VAL A 577 9.72 14.14 -14.38
CA VAL A 577 9.60 13.89 -12.94
C VAL A 577 10.90 13.29 -12.41
N TYR A 578 11.51 12.33 -13.13
CA TYR A 578 12.84 11.83 -12.80
C TYR A 578 13.91 12.91 -12.86
N ALA A 579 13.92 13.77 -13.88
CA ALA A 579 14.87 14.87 -14.01
C ALA A 579 14.80 15.84 -12.82
N SER A 580 13.61 16.05 -12.24
CA SER A 580 13.40 17.00 -11.15
C SER A 580 14.19 16.69 -9.88
N THR A 581 14.63 15.44 -9.68
CA THR A 581 15.55 15.07 -8.59
C THR A 581 16.93 15.73 -8.71
N TYR A 582 17.36 16.05 -9.93
CA TYR A 582 18.67 16.64 -10.23
C TYR A 582 18.61 18.16 -10.47
N PHE A 583 17.44 18.80 -10.32
CA PHE A 583 17.30 20.24 -10.46
C PHE A 583 17.96 21.01 -9.31
N ARG A 584 18.31 22.27 -9.55
CA ARG A 584 19.01 23.13 -8.60
C ARG A 584 18.29 23.22 -7.24
N GLY A 585 16.97 23.37 -7.25
CA GLY A 585 16.16 23.42 -6.02
C GLY A 585 16.30 22.16 -5.15
N ALA A 586 16.10 20.99 -5.75
CA ALA A 586 16.24 19.69 -5.08
C ALA A 586 17.68 19.44 -4.58
N ARG A 587 18.69 19.73 -5.41
CA ARG A 587 20.12 19.60 -5.03
C ARG A 587 20.50 20.51 -3.86
N SER A 588 20.06 21.76 -3.88
CA SER A 588 20.33 22.72 -2.78
C SER A 588 19.69 22.28 -1.47
N PHE A 589 18.51 21.68 -1.54
CA PHE A 589 17.84 21.12 -0.36
C PHE A 589 18.56 19.88 0.18
N ALA A 590 18.90 18.92 -0.69
CA ALA A 590 19.60 17.70 -0.32
C ALA A 590 20.98 17.96 0.33
N ARG A 591 21.69 19.03 -0.05
CA ARG A 591 22.97 19.43 0.59
C ARG A 591 22.85 19.80 2.08
N ARG A 592 21.67 20.21 2.55
CA ARG A 592 21.43 20.49 3.98
C ARG A 592 21.18 19.23 4.80
N ILE A 593 20.94 18.10 4.14
CA ILE A 593 20.56 16.84 4.78
C ILE A 593 21.82 15.98 4.91
N PRO A 594 22.03 15.29 6.03
CA PRO A 594 23.19 14.39 6.19
C PRO A 594 23.22 13.22 5.18
N LEU A 595 22.07 12.87 4.59
CA LEU A 595 21.95 11.94 3.47
C LEU A 595 22.25 12.70 2.16
N GLY A 596 23.26 12.24 1.42
CA GLY A 596 23.67 12.87 0.17
C GLY A 596 22.61 12.75 -0.95
N VAL A 597 22.75 13.59 -1.99
CA VAL A 597 21.87 13.62 -3.18
C VAL A 597 21.74 12.24 -3.86
N GLU A 598 22.77 11.39 -3.77
CA GLU A 598 22.78 10.06 -4.39
C GLU A 598 21.79 9.06 -3.77
N GLU A 599 21.27 9.31 -2.56
CA GLU A 599 20.31 8.42 -1.89
C GLU A 599 18.84 8.79 -2.18
N ASP A 600 18.58 9.90 -2.87
CA ASP A 600 17.22 10.30 -3.21
C ASP A 600 16.68 9.50 -4.41
N LYS A 601 15.81 8.53 -4.13
CA LYS A 601 15.13 7.72 -5.14
C LYS A 601 13.71 8.21 -5.37
N MET A 602 13.30 8.19 -6.64
CA MET A 602 12.02 8.73 -7.07
C MET A 602 11.07 7.64 -7.57
N ALA A 603 9.91 7.51 -6.95
CA ALA A 603 8.75 6.84 -7.53
C ALA A 603 7.91 7.86 -8.31
N VAL A 604 7.10 7.38 -9.26
CA VAL A 604 6.20 8.23 -10.06
C VAL A 604 4.78 7.75 -9.89
N ILE A 605 3.88 8.69 -9.59
CA ILE A 605 2.46 8.43 -9.42
C ILE A 605 1.74 8.94 -10.66
N VAL A 606 1.10 8.05 -11.41
CA VAL A 606 0.21 8.37 -12.53
C VAL A 606 -1.22 8.23 -12.02
N GLN A 607 -1.90 9.36 -11.81
CA GLN A 607 -3.20 9.42 -11.15
C GLN A 607 -4.25 10.03 -12.07
N ARG A 608 -5.50 9.54 -12.02
CA ARG A 608 -6.64 10.19 -12.68
C ARG A 608 -6.80 11.61 -12.15
N LEU A 609 -6.77 12.60 -13.04
CA LEU A 609 -7.05 13.97 -12.68
C LEU A 609 -8.55 14.13 -12.38
N VAL A 610 -8.88 14.75 -11.26
CA VAL A 610 -10.25 14.98 -10.82
C VAL A 610 -10.74 16.29 -11.43
N GLY A 611 -11.81 16.23 -12.20
CA GLY A 611 -12.42 17.39 -12.81
C GLY A 611 -13.52 17.02 -13.80
N ARG A 612 -14.13 18.04 -14.41
CA ARG A 612 -15.05 17.90 -15.53
C ARG A 612 -14.61 18.79 -16.69
N ALA A 613 -15.01 18.41 -17.89
CA ALA A 613 -14.80 19.22 -19.08
C ALA A 613 -15.90 20.29 -19.20
N TYR A 614 -15.49 21.53 -19.38
CA TYR A 614 -16.30 22.72 -19.64
C TYR A 614 -15.78 23.36 -20.93
N GLY A 615 -16.34 22.93 -22.07
CA GLY A 615 -15.79 23.26 -23.39
C GLY A 615 -14.40 22.66 -23.57
N GLU A 616 -13.41 23.51 -23.88
CA GLU A 616 -12.00 23.14 -24.07
C GLU A 616 -11.19 23.06 -22.76
N HIS A 617 -11.83 23.29 -21.61
CA HIS A 617 -11.14 23.40 -20.33
C HIS A 617 -11.58 22.28 -19.38
N PHE A 618 -10.64 21.72 -18.63
CA PHE A 618 -10.90 20.66 -17.66
C PHE A 618 -10.42 21.09 -16.27
N TYR A 619 -11.34 21.12 -15.30
CA TYR A 619 -11.02 21.49 -13.92
C TYR A 619 -12.07 20.97 -12.92
N PRO A 620 -11.71 20.77 -11.64
CA PRO A 620 -12.65 20.42 -10.58
C PRO A 620 -13.45 21.64 -10.11
N ALA A 621 -14.61 21.42 -9.54
CA ALA A 621 -15.46 22.51 -9.08
C ALA A 621 -14.78 23.34 -7.98
N LEU A 622 -14.05 22.68 -7.07
CA LEU A 622 -13.09 23.32 -6.18
C LEU A 622 -11.96 22.36 -5.81
N SER A 623 -10.85 22.92 -5.36
CA SER A 623 -9.74 22.19 -4.76
C SER A 623 -9.37 22.83 -3.42
N GLY A 624 -8.87 22.03 -2.49
CA GLY A 624 -8.49 22.52 -1.18
C GLY A 624 -7.41 21.71 -0.49
N VAL A 625 -6.78 22.35 0.49
CA VAL A 625 -5.79 21.76 1.40
C VAL A 625 -6.29 21.97 2.82
N ALA A 626 -6.38 20.88 3.57
CA ALA A 626 -6.88 20.85 4.93
C ALA A 626 -5.77 20.46 5.91
N HIS A 627 -5.54 21.28 6.94
CA HIS A 627 -4.60 21.00 8.01
C HIS A 627 -5.34 20.66 9.29
N SER A 628 -4.94 19.57 9.94
CA SER A 628 -5.52 19.15 11.23
C SER A 628 -5.03 19.99 12.42
N TYR A 629 -4.00 20.81 12.22
CA TYR A 629 -3.48 21.72 13.22
C TYR A 629 -3.21 23.09 12.58
N ASN A 630 -3.72 24.14 13.21
CA ASN A 630 -3.49 25.51 12.79
C ASN A 630 -2.63 26.23 13.83
N TYR A 631 -1.43 26.62 13.43
CA TYR A 631 -0.52 27.39 14.29
C TYR A 631 -1.01 28.82 14.58
N TYR A 632 -2.02 29.31 13.84
CA TYR A 632 -2.57 30.66 13.99
C TYR A 632 -4.10 30.64 14.05
N PRO A 633 -4.68 30.17 15.15
CA PRO A 633 -6.12 30.22 15.32
C PRO A 633 -6.60 31.67 15.42
N PHE A 634 -7.71 31.99 14.77
CA PHE A 634 -8.46 33.23 15.00
C PHE A 634 -9.66 32.94 15.90
N SER A 635 -10.00 33.82 16.83
CA SER A 635 -11.11 33.59 17.77
C SER A 635 -12.43 33.31 17.03
N PRO A 636 -13.20 32.25 17.40
CA PRO A 636 -13.11 31.39 18.60
C PRO A 636 -12.35 30.05 18.40
N MET A 637 -11.58 29.91 17.32
CA MET A 637 -10.88 28.69 16.94
C MET A 637 -9.78 28.31 17.94
N LYS A 638 -9.53 27.01 18.14
CA LYS A 638 -8.32 26.47 18.78
C LYS A 638 -7.33 25.92 17.75
N PRO A 639 -6.02 25.81 18.06
CA PRO A 639 -5.06 25.22 17.12
C PRO A 639 -5.46 23.83 16.62
N GLU A 640 -6.05 23.00 17.47
CA GLU A 640 -6.47 21.63 17.13
C GLU A 640 -7.77 21.55 16.31
N ASP A 641 -8.47 22.67 16.11
CA ASP A 641 -9.72 22.69 15.33
C ASP A 641 -9.46 22.64 13.81
N GLY A 642 -8.20 22.81 13.37
CA GLY A 642 -7.78 22.69 11.97
C GLY A 642 -8.23 23.83 11.06
N ILE A 643 -7.55 24.00 9.93
CA ILE A 643 -7.79 25.06 8.95
C ILE A 643 -7.86 24.50 7.53
N VAL A 644 -8.75 25.04 6.71
CA VAL A 644 -8.87 24.70 5.29
C VAL A 644 -8.59 25.91 4.43
N HIS A 645 -7.80 25.71 3.39
CA HIS A 645 -7.56 26.65 2.30
C HIS A 645 -8.24 26.09 1.05
N MET A 646 -9.10 26.87 0.39
CA MET A 646 -9.81 26.42 -0.80
C MET A 646 -9.87 27.47 -1.90
N ALA A 647 -9.92 26.99 -3.14
CA ALA A 647 -10.01 27.78 -4.35
C ALA A 647 -10.89 27.09 -5.40
N LEU A 648 -11.42 27.89 -6.31
CA LEU A 648 -12.05 27.42 -7.55
C LEU A 648 -10.97 26.89 -8.49
N GLY A 649 -11.26 25.82 -9.25
CA GLY A 649 -10.33 25.27 -10.24
C GLY A 649 -9.30 24.32 -9.64
N LEU A 650 -8.23 24.06 -10.40
CA LEU A 650 -7.18 23.13 -9.99
C LEU A 650 -6.44 23.61 -8.73
N GLY A 651 -6.01 22.64 -7.90
CA GLY A 651 -5.34 22.88 -6.61
C GLY A 651 -4.03 23.67 -6.67
N LYS A 652 -3.45 23.88 -7.86
CA LYS A 652 -2.26 24.72 -8.05
C LYS A 652 -2.44 26.13 -7.48
N THR A 653 -3.65 26.69 -7.55
CA THR A 653 -4.00 27.98 -6.93
C THR A 653 -3.74 28.01 -5.42
N VAL A 654 -4.02 26.91 -4.73
CA VAL A 654 -3.85 26.78 -3.27
C VAL A 654 -2.38 26.56 -2.91
N VAL A 655 -1.72 25.68 -3.66
CA VAL A 655 -0.30 25.31 -3.52
C VAL A 655 0.62 26.52 -3.68
N GLU A 656 0.39 27.35 -4.70
CA GLU A 656 1.20 28.55 -4.99
C GLU A 656 0.88 29.76 -4.12
N GLY A 657 -0.11 29.64 -3.22
CA GLY A 657 -0.50 30.74 -2.33
C GLY A 657 -1.18 31.90 -3.04
N GLY A 658 -1.96 31.61 -4.09
CA GLY A 658 -2.84 32.57 -4.74
C GLY A 658 -3.97 33.06 -3.82
N LYS A 659 -4.95 33.79 -4.39
CA LYS A 659 -6.11 34.26 -3.62
C LYS A 659 -7.04 33.09 -3.29
N VAL A 660 -7.00 32.64 -2.04
CA VAL A 660 -7.76 31.48 -1.53
C VAL A 660 -8.63 31.84 -0.34
N LEU A 661 -9.77 31.16 -0.19
CA LEU A 661 -10.60 31.31 1.00
C LEU A 661 -10.09 30.41 2.13
N ARG A 662 -9.94 30.99 3.32
CA ARG A 662 -9.52 30.29 4.54
C ARG A 662 -10.67 30.18 5.52
N PHE A 663 -10.95 28.98 6.03
CA PHE A 663 -11.99 28.77 7.05
C PHE A 663 -11.65 27.58 7.97
N CYS A 664 -12.22 27.57 9.17
CA CYS A 664 -12.16 26.43 10.08
C CYS A 664 -13.34 25.48 9.80
N PRO A 665 -13.12 24.17 9.55
CA PRO A 665 -14.19 23.20 9.33
C PRO A 665 -15.25 23.15 10.43
N LYS A 666 -14.84 23.39 11.68
CA LYS A 666 -15.72 23.42 12.86
C LYS A 666 -16.53 24.72 12.97
N TYR A 667 -16.00 25.83 12.46
CA TYR A 667 -16.64 27.15 12.47
C TYR A 667 -16.68 27.76 11.05
N PRO A 668 -17.38 27.14 10.08
CA PRO A 668 -17.27 27.50 8.66
C PRO A 668 -17.82 28.88 8.30
N ARG A 669 -18.61 29.49 9.20
CA ARG A 669 -19.21 30.82 9.02
C ARG A 669 -18.30 31.96 9.47
N VAL A 670 -17.21 31.67 10.17
CA VAL A 670 -16.25 32.68 10.63
C VAL A 670 -15.21 32.89 9.52
N LEU A 671 -15.34 33.99 8.80
CA LEU A 671 -14.49 34.33 7.65
C LEU A 671 -13.82 35.71 7.86
N PRO A 672 -12.63 35.76 8.48
CA PRO A 672 -11.95 37.03 8.79
C PRO A 672 -11.71 37.91 7.56
N LEU A 673 -11.33 37.29 6.44
CA LEU A 673 -11.01 37.97 5.17
C LEU A 673 -12.25 38.53 4.45
N PHE A 674 -13.45 38.15 4.89
CA PHE A 674 -14.74 38.44 4.24
C PHE A 674 -15.64 39.23 5.21
N SER A 675 -15.04 40.18 5.93
CA SER A 675 -15.70 40.99 6.96
C SER A 675 -16.47 42.21 6.42
N SER A 676 -16.03 42.77 5.29
CA SER A 676 -16.67 43.88 4.58
C SER A 676 -16.73 43.63 3.06
N VAL A 677 -17.53 44.42 2.33
CA VAL A 677 -17.64 44.30 0.87
C VAL A 677 -16.30 44.61 0.19
N GLU A 678 -15.57 45.60 0.68
CA GLU A 678 -14.24 45.97 0.20
C GLU A 678 -13.23 44.83 0.42
N ALA A 679 -13.26 44.23 1.61
CA ALA A 679 -12.41 43.07 1.94
C ALA A 679 -12.70 41.87 1.01
N ILE A 680 -13.98 41.62 0.72
CA ILE A 680 -14.37 40.53 -0.20
C ILE A 680 -13.88 40.81 -1.63
N LEU A 681 -14.04 42.05 -2.13
CA LEU A 681 -13.57 42.40 -3.48
C LEU A 681 -12.04 42.39 -3.60
N ALA A 682 -11.34 42.70 -2.51
CA ALA A 682 -9.88 42.65 -2.45
C ALA A 682 -9.36 41.20 -2.42
N ASN A 683 -9.97 40.34 -1.61
CA ASN A 683 -9.48 38.99 -1.32
C ASN A 683 -10.11 37.87 -2.17
N SER A 684 -11.21 38.14 -2.87
CA SER A 684 -11.84 37.15 -3.73
C SER A 684 -10.97 36.74 -4.91
N GLN A 685 -11.12 35.47 -5.27
CA GLN A 685 -10.42 34.87 -6.40
C GLN A 685 -10.92 35.49 -7.71
N LYS A 686 -9.99 35.98 -8.54
CA LYS A 686 -10.27 36.54 -9.87
C LYS A 686 -9.85 35.61 -11.00
N GLU A 687 -8.86 34.76 -10.73
CA GLU A 687 -8.24 33.85 -11.69
C GLU A 687 -8.12 32.45 -11.09
N PHE A 688 -8.16 31.42 -11.93
CA PHE A 688 -8.04 30.03 -11.54
C PHE A 688 -7.32 29.22 -12.61
N TYR A 689 -6.66 28.14 -12.18
CA TYR A 689 -6.00 27.21 -13.09
C TYR A 689 -6.98 26.18 -13.65
N SER A 690 -6.89 25.93 -14.95
CA SER A 690 -7.57 24.84 -15.66
C SER A 690 -6.61 24.12 -16.60
N LEU A 691 -6.93 22.88 -16.96
CA LEU A 691 -6.19 22.11 -17.96
C LEU A 691 -6.81 22.37 -19.33
N HIS A 692 -6.02 22.81 -20.30
CA HIS A 692 -6.49 22.97 -21.67
C HIS A 692 -6.51 21.61 -22.38
N LEU A 693 -7.61 21.29 -23.08
CA LEU A 693 -7.81 19.98 -23.70
C LEU A 693 -7.28 19.90 -25.14
N ASP A 694 -6.91 21.01 -25.80
CA ASP A 694 -6.42 20.92 -27.18
C ASP A 694 -5.03 20.29 -27.33
N CYS A 695 -4.95 19.39 -28.31
CA CYS A 695 -3.85 18.49 -28.62
C CYS A 695 -2.77 19.13 -29.50
N THR A 696 -2.30 20.35 -29.21
CA THR A 696 -1.00 20.74 -29.80
C THR A 696 0.10 20.01 -29.04
N PRO A 697 1.11 19.42 -29.71
CA PRO A 697 2.19 18.69 -29.06
C PRO A 697 3.06 19.69 -28.29
N VAL A 698 2.61 20.05 -27.11
CA VAL A 698 3.40 20.77 -26.13
C VAL A 698 4.41 19.75 -25.62
N LYS A 699 5.66 19.85 -26.11
CA LYS A 699 6.78 19.25 -25.38
C LYS A 699 6.70 19.83 -23.98
N CYS A 700 6.49 18.99 -22.97
CA CYS A 700 6.61 19.42 -21.59
C CYS A 700 7.99 20.07 -21.44
N GLY A 701 8.02 21.39 -21.38
CA GLY A 701 9.25 22.16 -21.23
C GLY A 701 9.72 22.10 -19.79
N THR A 702 10.78 22.83 -19.50
CA THR A 702 11.24 23.06 -18.12
C THR A 702 10.34 24.00 -17.33
N HIS A 703 9.44 24.73 -18.00
CA HIS A 703 8.41 25.53 -17.38
C HIS A 703 7.17 24.70 -17.02
N GLU A 704 6.74 24.82 -15.76
CA GLU A 704 5.71 24.02 -15.08
C GLU A 704 4.29 24.16 -15.67
N ASP A 705 4.08 25.15 -16.54
CA ASP A 705 2.76 25.63 -16.96
C ASP A 705 2.41 25.33 -18.42
N SER A 706 3.21 24.54 -19.11
CA SER A 706 3.03 24.39 -20.57
C SER A 706 1.66 23.79 -20.98
N THR A 707 0.99 23.05 -20.09
CA THR A 707 -0.36 22.49 -20.30
C THR A 707 -1.45 23.14 -19.45
N LEU A 708 -1.09 24.01 -18.50
CA LEU A 708 -2.04 24.65 -17.60
C LEU A 708 -2.33 26.08 -18.08
N GLU A 709 -3.60 26.46 -18.03
CA GLU A 709 -4.05 27.80 -18.40
C GLU A 709 -4.63 28.52 -17.19
N VAL A 710 -4.22 29.78 -17.01
CA VAL A 710 -4.82 30.70 -16.05
C VAL A 710 -6.02 31.38 -16.70
N ARG A 711 -7.23 31.06 -16.22
CA ARG A 711 -8.48 31.66 -16.67
C ARG A 711 -8.99 32.67 -15.67
N ARG A 712 -9.72 33.69 -16.15
CA ARG A 712 -10.44 34.62 -15.27
C ARG A 712 -11.83 34.05 -14.94
N VAL A 713 -12.29 34.25 -13.71
CA VAL A 713 -13.62 33.82 -13.25
C VAL A 713 -14.74 34.39 -14.14
N VAL A 714 -14.57 35.62 -14.62
CA VAL A 714 -15.54 36.29 -15.49
C VAL A 714 -15.77 35.53 -16.80
N ASP A 715 -14.72 34.94 -17.37
CA ASP A 715 -14.78 34.20 -18.63
C ASP A 715 -15.50 32.83 -18.47
N ALA A 716 -15.61 32.34 -17.24
CA ALA A 716 -16.29 31.09 -16.88
C ALA A 716 -17.64 31.32 -16.16
N SER A 717 -18.20 32.54 -16.21
CA SER A 717 -19.43 32.91 -15.47
C SER A 717 -20.67 32.07 -15.80
N GLY A 718 -20.69 31.38 -16.94
CA GLY A 718 -21.78 30.48 -17.35
C GLY A 718 -21.57 29.01 -16.95
N GLU A 719 -20.44 28.68 -16.36
CA GLU A 719 -20.07 27.30 -15.99
C GLU A 719 -20.58 26.97 -14.58
N GLU A 720 -21.12 25.77 -14.38
CA GLU A 720 -21.83 25.36 -13.14
C GLU A 720 -21.02 25.61 -11.85
N PRO A 721 -19.71 25.30 -11.76
CA PRO A 721 -18.93 25.59 -10.55
C PRO A 721 -18.89 27.07 -10.19
N VAL A 722 -18.75 27.94 -11.18
CA VAL A 722 -18.68 29.39 -10.98
C VAL A 722 -20.02 29.92 -10.52
N LEU A 723 -21.11 29.44 -11.12
CA LEU A 723 -22.48 29.77 -10.70
C LEU A 723 -22.76 29.35 -9.26
N LEU A 724 -22.31 28.15 -8.88
CA LEU A 724 -22.55 27.61 -7.53
C LEU A 724 -21.75 28.33 -6.45
N PHE A 725 -20.50 28.70 -6.70
CA PHE A 725 -19.60 29.25 -5.69
C PHE A 725 -19.43 30.78 -5.72
N SER A 726 -20.08 31.46 -6.68
CA SER A 726 -19.99 32.92 -6.80
C SER A 726 -21.30 33.63 -6.47
N ASP A 727 -21.18 34.72 -5.72
CA ASP A 727 -22.25 35.69 -5.49
C ASP A 727 -22.16 36.82 -6.54
N ALA A 728 -23.18 37.69 -6.60
CA ALA A 728 -23.21 38.83 -7.52
C ALA A 728 -22.90 40.13 -6.77
N TYR A 729 -21.92 40.90 -7.26
CA TYR A 729 -21.67 42.24 -6.77
C TYR A 729 -22.55 43.26 -7.50
N LEU A 730 -23.29 44.07 -6.75
CA LEU A 730 -24.12 45.17 -7.25
C LEU A 730 -23.40 46.50 -6.97
N PRO A 731 -22.75 47.12 -7.99
CA PRO A 731 -22.01 48.36 -7.79
C PRO A 731 -22.89 49.51 -7.28
N ASP A 732 -24.12 49.61 -7.80
CA ASP A 732 -25.07 50.70 -7.47
C ASP A 732 -25.53 50.67 -6.02
N GLU A 733 -25.56 49.49 -5.39
CA GLU A 733 -25.98 49.29 -3.99
C GLU A 733 -24.80 49.08 -3.04
N HIS A 734 -23.57 49.04 -3.57
CA HIS A 734 -22.36 48.62 -2.87
C HIS A 734 -22.56 47.36 -2.01
N ARG A 735 -23.21 46.34 -2.60
CA ARG A 735 -23.64 45.14 -1.88
C ARG A 735 -23.35 43.87 -2.65
N ILE A 736 -23.01 42.80 -1.93
CA ILE A 736 -22.94 41.45 -2.46
C ILE A 736 -24.29 40.77 -2.24
N ARG A 737 -24.94 40.40 -3.34
CA ARG A 737 -26.20 39.67 -3.34
C ARG A 737 -25.91 38.18 -3.42
N GLU A 738 -26.24 37.50 -2.33
CA GLU A 738 -26.08 36.06 -2.20
C GLU A 738 -27.13 35.32 -3.05
N GLY A 739 -26.70 34.34 -3.85
CA GLY A 739 -27.58 33.45 -4.61
C GLY A 739 -27.52 33.54 -6.14
N PHE A 740 -28.17 32.57 -6.77
CA PHE A 740 -28.16 32.37 -8.22
C PHE A 740 -29.04 33.41 -8.94
N GLY A 741 -28.44 34.20 -9.85
CA GLY A 741 -29.19 34.91 -10.89
C GLY A 741 -29.39 36.43 -10.76
N GLY A 742 -28.57 37.17 -10.00
CA GLY A 742 -28.56 38.65 -10.04
C GLY A 742 -27.74 39.23 -11.22
N PRO A 743 -28.09 40.41 -11.75
CA PRO A 743 -27.20 41.16 -12.65
C PRO A 743 -25.97 41.68 -11.89
N GLY A 744 -24.78 41.65 -12.50
CA GLY A 744 -23.54 42.18 -11.91
C GLY A 744 -22.33 41.24 -12.02
N PRO A 745 -21.10 41.72 -11.78
CA PRO A 745 -19.89 40.90 -11.80
C PRO A 745 -19.93 39.77 -10.76
N ARG A 746 -19.45 38.59 -11.15
CA ARG A 746 -19.36 37.42 -10.26
C ARG A 746 -18.17 37.54 -9.32
N VAL A 747 -18.42 37.25 -8.05
CA VAL A 747 -17.42 37.27 -6.98
C VAL A 747 -17.42 35.92 -6.27
N VAL A 748 -16.30 35.22 -6.26
CA VAL A 748 -16.18 33.90 -5.63
C VAL A 748 -16.18 34.05 -4.10
N THR A 749 -17.21 33.51 -3.45
CA THR A 749 -17.43 33.64 -1.99
C THR A 749 -17.67 32.32 -1.29
N PHE A 750 -18.03 31.25 -2.03
CA PHE A 750 -18.43 29.95 -1.48
C PHE A 750 -19.58 30.03 -0.46
N SER A 751 -20.42 31.08 -0.50
CA SER A 751 -21.56 31.27 0.41
C SER A 751 -22.51 30.07 0.40
N SER A 752 -22.76 29.48 -0.76
CA SER A 752 -23.58 28.26 -0.94
C SER A 752 -23.09 27.07 -0.10
N LEU A 753 -21.78 26.92 0.03
CA LEU A 753 -21.15 25.83 0.77
C LEU A 753 -21.07 26.13 2.26
N LEU A 754 -20.58 27.33 2.62
CA LEU A 754 -20.24 27.66 4.02
C LEU A 754 -21.42 28.21 4.84
N LYS A 755 -22.35 28.94 4.21
CA LYS A 755 -23.51 29.52 4.90
C LYS A 755 -24.76 28.65 4.72
N TYR A 756 -25.03 28.24 3.49
CA TYR A 756 -26.24 27.52 3.09
C TYR A 756 -26.12 25.99 3.10
N ASN A 757 -24.91 25.45 3.33
CA ASN A 757 -24.64 24.02 3.44
C ASN A 757 -25.19 23.20 2.26
N ALA A 758 -24.89 23.62 1.03
CA ALA A 758 -25.31 22.93 -0.19
C ALA A 758 -24.96 21.43 -0.18
N PHE A 759 -23.83 21.07 0.45
CA PHE A 759 -23.45 19.70 0.80
C PHE A 759 -22.48 19.74 1.98
N PRO A 760 -22.37 18.67 2.80
CA PRO A 760 -21.70 18.69 4.10
C PRO A 760 -20.17 18.60 4.03
N LEU A 761 -19.50 19.39 3.17
CA LEU A 761 -18.05 19.38 3.02
C LEU A 761 -17.30 19.77 4.31
N PRO A 762 -17.65 20.84 5.04
CA PRO A 762 -16.93 21.20 6.27
C PRO A 762 -16.97 20.09 7.33
N ALA A 763 -18.14 19.45 7.49
CA ALA A 763 -18.32 18.35 8.42
C ALA A 763 -17.50 17.12 8.01
N PHE A 764 -17.49 16.78 6.72
CA PHE A 764 -16.66 15.70 6.19
C PHE A 764 -15.17 15.94 6.40
N VAL A 765 -14.68 17.15 6.06
CA VAL A 765 -13.26 17.51 6.21
C VAL A 765 -12.83 17.44 7.68
N ASN A 766 -13.68 17.89 8.62
CA ASN A 766 -13.41 17.78 10.05
C ASN A 766 -13.25 16.33 10.51
N GLU A 767 -14.10 15.41 10.02
CA GLU A 767 -14.00 14.00 10.38
C GLU A 767 -12.77 13.32 9.77
N ILE A 768 -12.51 13.51 8.47
CA ILE A 768 -11.35 12.89 7.83
C ILE A 768 -10.01 13.38 8.42
N LEU A 769 -9.91 14.64 8.85
CA LEU A 769 -8.73 15.15 9.56
C LEU A 769 -8.50 14.43 10.89
N LYS A 770 -9.57 14.12 11.65
CA LYS A 770 -9.47 13.35 12.90
C LYS A 770 -9.00 11.92 12.64
N PHE A 771 -9.56 11.25 11.62
CA PHE A 771 -9.14 9.90 11.25
C PHE A 771 -7.71 9.87 10.73
N GLY A 772 -7.33 10.85 9.90
CA GLY A 772 -5.96 11.01 9.42
C GLY A 772 -4.97 11.20 10.57
N ARG A 773 -5.26 12.11 11.51
CA ARG A 773 -4.43 12.34 12.71
C ARG A 773 -4.31 11.09 13.58
N LYS A 774 -5.41 10.39 13.82
CA LYS A 774 -5.42 9.15 14.61
C LYS A 774 -4.61 8.04 13.95
N GLY A 775 -4.73 7.89 12.63
CA GLY A 775 -4.06 6.81 11.91
C GLY A 775 -2.59 7.08 11.59
N MET A 776 -2.18 8.34 11.42
CA MET A 776 -0.76 8.71 11.26
C MET A 776 -0.03 8.98 12.59
N GLY A 777 -0.76 9.18 13.70
CA GLY A 777 -0.17 9.42 15.01
C GLY A 777 0.40 10.83 15.21
N CYS A 778 0.27 11.71 14.22
CA CYS A 778 0.74 13.10 14.22
C CYS A 778 -0.30 14.00 13.52
N PRO A 779 -0.20 15.33 13.63
CA PRO A 779 -1.01 16.22 12.80
C PRO A 779 -0.77 15.91 11.32
N VAL A 780 -1.84 15.93 10.52
CA VAL A 780 -1.83 15.64 9.09
C VAL A 780 -2.31 16.82 8.27
N GLU A 781 -1.86 16.84 7.02
CA GLU A 781 -2.39 17.65 5.94
C GLU A 781 -3.02 16.74 4.88
N ILE A 782 -4.18 17.15 4.35
CA ILE A 782 -4.93 16.41 3.33
C ILE A 782 -5.24 17.35 2.16
N GLU A 783 -4.85 16.94 0.94
CA GLU A 783 -5.25 17.60 -0.30
C GLU A 783 -6.52 16.92 -0.84
N PHE A 784 -7.50 17.71 -1.29
CA PHE A 784 -8.75 17.20 -1.82
C PHE A 784 -9.26 18.05 -3.00
N SER A 785 -10.15 17.48 -3.79
CA SER A 785 -10.88 18.17 -4.85
C SER A 785 -12.32 17.70 -4.91
N VAL A 786 -13.22 18.55 -5.39
CA VAL A 786 -14.65 18.26 -5.44
C VAL A 786 -15.18 18.47 -6.84
N ASN A 787 -15.93 17.50 -7.34
CA ASN A 787 -16.75 17.64 -8.53
C ASN A 787 -18.21 17.83 -8.13
N VAL A 788 -18.89 18.75 -8.79
CA VAL A 788 -20.33 18.95 -8.65
C VAL A 788 -21.04 18.54 -9.94
N PHE A 789 -22.21 17.94 -9.77
CA PHE A 789 -23.02 17.45 -10.87
C PHE A 789 -24.25 18.32 -11.06
N GLN A 790 -24.74 18.39 -12.30
CA GLN A 790 -25.97 19.12 -12.55
C GLN A 790 -27.13 18.42 -11.84
N PRO A 791 -28.16 19.15 -11.37
CA PRO A 791 -29.33 18.54 -10.73
C PRO A 791 -30.03 17.48 -11.60
N SER A 792 -29.92 17.59 -12.93
CA SER A 792 -30.41 16.62 -13.92
C SER A 792 -29.73 15.26 -13.84
N GLU A 793 -28.47 15.20 -13.41
CA GLU A 793 -27.65 13.98 -13.35
C GLU A 793 -27.98 13.11 -12.12
N LYS A 794 -28.76 13.62 -11.16
CA LYS A 794 -29.18 12.93 -9.91
C LYS A 794 -28.02 12.22 -9.19
N ARG A 795 -26.85 12.85 -9.17
CA ARG A 795 -25.63 12.26 -8.62
C ARG A 795 -25.07 13.17 -7.50
N PRO A 796 -24.67 12.60 -6.35
CA PRO A 796 -24.10 13.39 -5.26
C PRO A 796 -22.75 14.00 -5.67
N PRO A 797 -22.32 15.13 -5.07
CA PRO A 797 -20.99 15.67 -5.26
C PRO A 797 -19.90 14.62 -4.96
N GLU A 798 -18.89 14.54 -5.83
CA GLU A 798 -17.76 13.63 -5.67
C GLU A 798 -16.64 14.36 -4.94
N VAL A 799 -16.22 13.86 -3.76
CA VAL A 799 -15.10 14.38 -2.99
C VAL A 799 -13.92 13.43 -3.15
N ALA A 800 -12.95 13.87 -3.94
CA ALA A 800 -11.73 13.12 -4.20
C ALA A 800 -10.61 13.54 -3.26
N LEU A 801 -10.05 12.57 -2.53
CA LEU A 801 -8.91 12.78 -1.66
C LEU A 801 -7.62 12.50 -2.44
N LEU A 802 -6.80 13.52 -2.63
CA LEU A 802 -5.67 13.51 -3.57
C LEU A 802 -4.33 13.19 -2.92
N GLN A 803 -4.17 13.50 -1.63
CA GLN A 803 -2.93 13.27 -0.89
C GLN A 803 -3.21 13.36 0.61
N ILE A 804 -2.42 12.63 1.40
CA ILE A 804 -2.31 12.85 2.85
C ILE A 804 -0.83 12.79 3.22
N ARG A 805 -0.40 13.70 4.08
CA ARG A 805 0.97 13.75 4.60
C ARG A 805 0.99 14.08 6.09
N PRO A 806 1.98 13.59 6.84
CA PRO A 806 2.25 14.10 8.17
C PRO A 806 2.65 15.58 8.07
N MET A 807 2.15 16.41 8.99
CA MET A 807 2.67 17.75 9.21
C MET A 807 3.87 17.60 10.15
N THR A 808 5.00 18.17 9.73
CA THR A 808 6.19 18.32 10.56
C THR A 808 5.86 19.19 11.77
N GLY A 809 5.59 18.54 12.90
CA GLY A 809 5.60 19.20 14.20
C GLY A 809 7.04 19.59 14.52
N GLN A 810 7.25 20.81 15.01
CA GLN A 810 8.51 21.17 15.67
C GLN A 810 8.82 20.08 16.70
N GLU A 811 10.05 19.56 16.68
CA GLU A 811 10.55 18.82 17.82
C GLU A 811 10.29 19.67 19.07
N VAL A 812 9.56 19.08 20.01
CA VAL A 812 9.24 19.69 21.31
C VAL A 812 10.53 19.70 22.13
N PHE A 813 11.49 20.54 21.72
CA PHE A 813 12.48 21.05 22.65
C PHE A 813 11.74 21.93 23.66
N PRO A 814 12.08 21.86 24.95
CA PRO A 814 11.46 22.74 25.95
C PRO A 814 11.61 24.18 25.48
N ALA A 815 10.48 24.87 25.30
CA ALA A 815 10.46 26.22 24.76
C ALA A 815 11.35 27.13 25.65
N PRO A 816 12.31 27.86 25.06
CA PRO A 816 13.08 28.83 25.82
C PRO A 816 12.13 29.95 26.27
N GLN A 817 12.08 30.21 27.59
CA GLN A 817 11.33 31.36 28.10
C GLN A 817 12.06 32.65 27.74
N ILE A 818 11.40 33.52 26.97
CA ILE A 818 11.88 34.87 26.70
C ILE A 818 11.54 35.75 27.90
N THR A 819 12.55 36.34 28.53
CA THR A 819 12.40 37.24 29.68
C THR A 819 12.30 38.70 29.26
N ASP A 820 11.63 39.54 30.06
CA ASP A 820 11.53 40.98 29.79
C ASP A 820 12.89 41.69 29.74
N ASP A 821 13.89 41.14 30.43
CA ASP A 821 15.26 41.66 30.37
C ASP A 821 15.94 41.40 29.02
N GLU A 822 15.68 40.25 28.42
CA GLU A 822 16.17 39.91 27.09
C GLU A 822 15.51 40.78 26.02
N ILE A 823 14.21 41.08 26.15
CA ILE A 823 13.51 42.03 25.26
C ILE A 823 14.19 43.40 25.32
N ARG A 824 14.56 43.90 26.51
CA ARG A 824 15.26 45.20 26.65
C ARG A 824 16.66 45.21 26.01
N ARG A 825 17.36 44.08 26.00
CA ARG A 825 18.72 43.94 25.42
C ARG A 825 18.70 43.59 23.93
N ALA A 826 17.54 43.24 23.37
CA ALA A 826 17.38 42.87 21.98
C ALA A 826 17.53 44.06 21.03
N PHE A 827 17.99 43.80 19.80
CA PHE A 827 17.89 44.77 18.71
C PHE A 827 16.65 44.51 17.82
N CYS A 828 16.03 43.33 17.96
CA CYS A 828 14.81 42.93 17.28
C CYS A 828 13.90 42.20 18.28
N HIS A 829 12.66 42.63 18.41
CA HIS A 829 11.60 41.96 19.17
C HIS A 829 10.34 41.88 18.30
N SER A 830 9.70 40.71 18.32
CA SER A 830 8.45 40.46 17.61
C SER A 830 7.51 39.62 18.49
N ALA A 831 6.28 40.08 18.64
CA ALA A 831 5.14 39.33 19.17
C ALA A 831 4.48 38.44 18.11
N HIS A 832 5.07 38.38 16.91
CA HIS A 832 4.65 37.61 15.76
C HIS A 832 5.83 36.80 15.20
N ALA A 833 6.40 35.94 16.05
CA ALA A 833 7.54 35.09 15.72
C ALA A 833 7.18 33.61 15.61
N LEU A 834 7.96 32.90 14.80
CA LEU A 834 7.72 31.53 14.35
C LEU A 834 9.03 30.76 14.29
N GLY A 835 8.92 29.46 14.50
CA GLY A 835 10.07 28.65 14.88
C GLY A 835 10.04 28.35 16.37
N ASN A 836 10.99 27.56 16.82
CA ASN A 836 11.20 27.27 18.23
C ASN A 836 12.67 26.92 18.42
N GLY A 837 13.28 27.46 19.47
CA GLY A 837 14.67 27.15 19.83
C GLY A 837 15.57 28.37 19.90
N VAL A 838 16.84 28.08 20.19
CA VAL A 838 17.91 29.07 20.40
C VAL A 838 19.01 28.82 19.37
N LYS A 839 19.45 29.88 18.67
CA LYS A 839 20.57 29.87 17.73
C LYS A 839 21.64 30.82 18.23
N GLU A 840 22.87 30.34 18.40
CA GLU A 840 23.97 31.08 19.03
C GLU A 840 25.22 31.20 18.12
N ASP A 841 25.16 30.71 16.89
CA ASP A 841 26.30 30.56 15.98
C ASP A 841 26.30 31.55 14.79
N ILE A 842 25.30 32.43 14.70
CA ILE A 842 25.10 33.31 13.55
C ILE A 842 25.88 34.62 13.71
N ARG A 843 26.64 35.02 12.67
CA ARG A 843 27.42 36.27 12.64
C ARG A 843 27.08 37.21 11.48
N ASP A 844 26.55 36.65 10.40
CA ASP A 844 26.31 37.38 9.16
C ASP A 844 24.84 37.83 9.09
N ILE A 845 24.63 39.09 8.69
CA ILE A 845 23.32 39.69 8.47
C ILE A 845 23.26 40.20 7.04
N VAL A 846 22.31 39.71 6.27
CA VAL A 846 22.00 40.20 4.92
C VAL A 846 20.69 40.98 5.01
N PHE A 847 20.67 42.21 4.55
CA PHE A 847 19.48 43.04 4.61
C PHE A 847 19.26 43.87 3.35
N VAL A 848 17.98 44.09 3.03
CA VAL A 848 17.57 45.03 1.99
C VAL A 848 17.67 46.44 2.57
N LYS A 849 18.36 47.35 1.88
CA LYS A 849 18.58 48.72 2.34
C LYS A 849 17.24 49.48 2.34
N PRO A 850 16.73 49.97 3.48
CA PRO A 850 15.42 50.64 3.53
C PRO A 850 15.31 51.87 2.63
N GLN A 851 16.44 52.56 2.43
CA GLN A 851 16.52 53.81 1.66
C GLN A 851 16.50 53.57 0.14
N ASP A 852 16.92 52.38 -0.28
CA ASP A 852 17.10 52.00 -1.69
C ASP A 852 16.05 50.96 -2.13
N PHE A 853 15.02 50.72 -1.33
CA PHE A 853 13.98 49.74 -1.61
C PHE A 853 12.93 50.33 -2.57
N ASP A 854 12.68 49.61 -3.67
CA ASP A 854 11.67 49.96 -4.67
C ASP A 854 10.90 48.67 -5.05
N VAL A 855 9.57 48.70 -4.90
CA VAL A 855 8.67 47.58 -5.20
C VAL A 855 8.78 47.14 -6.67
N SER A 856 9.12 48.06 -7.58
CA SER A 856 9.30 47.74 -9.00
C SER A 856 10.57 46.92 -9.29
N ARG A 857 11.54 46.90 -8.36
CA ARG A 857 12.86 46.25 -8.49
C ARG A 857 12.98 44.95 -7.69
N THR A 858 11.89 44.41 -7.15
CA THR A 858 11.89 43.20 -6.29
C THR A 858 12.57 41.98 -6.93
N ARG A 859 12.49 41.80 -8.26
CA ARG A 859 13.22 40.72 -8.98
C ARG A 859 14.73 40.91 -9.01
N GLU A 860 15.21 42.15 -9.08
CA GLU A 860 16.64 42.46 -9.04
C GLU A 860 17.17 42.22 -7.62
N ILE A 861 16.42 42.64 -6.61
CA ILE A 861 16.69 42.37 -5.19
C ILE A 861 16.81 40.86 -4.94
N ALA A 862 15.88 40.05 -5.45
CA ALA A 862 15.92 38.60 -5.31
C ALA A 862 17.21 37.98 -5.89
N ARG A 863 17.68 38.46 -7.06
CA ARG A 863 18.95 38.02 -7.68
C ARG A 863 20.17 38.45 -6.87
N GLU A 864 20.17 39.66 -6.32
CA GLU A 864 21.25 40.15 -5.45
C GLU A 864 21.37 39.28 -4.18
N ILE A 865 20.23 38.95 -3.56
CA ILE A 865 20.15 38.03 -2.41
C ILE A 865 20.68 36.64 -2.80
N GLY A 866 20.23 36.08 -3.93
CA GLY A 866 20.71 34.80 -4.42
C GLY A 866 22.22 34.76 -4.67
N SER A 867 22.82 35.86 -5.14
CA SER A 867 24.28 35.97 -5.29
C SER A 867 25.02 35.97 -3.95
N MET A 868 24.51 36.69 -2.94
CA MET A 868 25.10 36.70 -1.60
C MET A 868 24.95 35.35 -0.90
N ASN A 869 23.78 34.71 -1.04
CA ASN A 869 23.51 33.37 -0.53
C ASN A 869 24.48 32.33 -1.12
N ALA A 870 24.75 32.40 -2.43
CA ALA A 870 25.71 31.47 -3.07
C ALA A 870 27.13 31.60 -2.51
N GLN A 871 27.58 32.81 -2.16
CA GLN A 871 28.89 33.03 -1.54
C GLN A 871 28.93 32.52 -0.09
N LEU A 872 27.92 32.86 0.70
CA LEU A 872 27.77 32.36 2.08
C LEU A 872 27.67 30.83 2.11
N ALA A 873 27.01 30.23 1.11
CA ALA A 873 26.93 28.78 0.95
C ALA A 873 28.29 28.15 0.63
N ALA A 874 29.11 28.77 -0.23
CA ALA A 874 30.46 28.28 -0.53
C ALA A 874 31.38 28.32 0.70
N GLU A 875 31.17 29.27 1.62
CA GLU A 875 31.88 29.36 2.90
C GLU A 875 31.26 28.51 4.01
N ASN A 876 30.15 27.78 3.74
CA ASN A 876 29.36 27.05 4.72
C ASN A 876 28.88 27.90 5.91
N ARG A 877 28.45 29.13 5.63
CA ARG A 877 28.01 30.10 6.63
C ARG A 877 26.50 30.29 6.60
N LYS A 878 25.94 30.43 7.80
CA LYS A 878 24.52 30.68 8.06
C LYS A 878 24.32 32.18 8.36
N TYR A 879 23.17 32.74 7.99
CA TYR A 879 22.92 34.17 8.13
C TYR A 879 21.48 34.52 8.48
N LEU A 880 21.30 35.72 9.02
CA LEU A 880 20.00 36.38 9.25
C LEU A 880 19.64 37.21 8.02
N LEU A 881 18.43 37.02 7.48
CA LEU A 881 17.89 37.80 6.37
C LEU A 881 16.87 38.83 6.88
N ILE A 882 17.01 40.10 6.52
CA ILE A 882 16.08 41.17 6.92
C ILE A 882 15.59 41.91 5.68
N GLY A 883 14.29 42.12 5.53
CA GLY A 883 13.79 42.95 4.43
C GLY A 883 12.28 43.15 4.39
N PRO A 884 11.82 44.02 3.48
CA PRO A 884 10.42 44.43 3.41
C PRO A 884 9.54 43.50 2.56
N GLY A 885 8.28 43.34 3.00
CA GLY A 885 7.25 42.60 2.29
C GLY A 885 7.44 41.07 2.25
N ARG A 886 6.54 40.40 1.51
CA ARG A 886 6.44 38.93 1.52
C ARG A 886 7.59 38.24 0.78
N TRP A 887 8.29 37.35 1.46
CA TRP A 887 9.29 36.49 0.85
C TRP A 887 8.64 35.32 0.09
N GLY A 888 9.09 35.03 -1.13
CA GLY A 888 8.67 33.84 -1.90
C GLY A 888 7.29 33.94 -2.58
N SER A 889 6.77 35.16 -2.77
CA SER A 889 5.52 35.39 -3.52
C SER A 889 5.76 35.37 -5.02
N ALA A 890 4.85 34.75 -5.79
CA ALA A 890 4.82 34.87 -7.26
C ALA A 890 4.39 36.28 -7.72
N ASP A 891 3.63 36.99 -6.88
CA ASP A 891 3.24 38.38 -7.12
C ASP A 891 4.34 39.34 -6.62
N ARG A 892 5.00 39.98 -7.59
CA ARG A 892 6.12 40.92 -7.40
C ARG A 892 5.74 42.22 -6.69
N TRP A 893 4.45 42.53 -6.59
CA TRP A 893 3.94 43.75 -5.95
C TRP A 893 3.59 43.53 -4.47
N LEU A 894 3.56 42.27 -4.01
CA LEU A 894 3.30 41.90 -2.63
C LEU A 894 4.58 41.58 -1.84
N GLY A 895 5.73 41.47 -2.52
CA GLY A 895 7.00 41.20 -1.86
C GLY A 895 8.14 40.78 -2.79
N ILE A 896 9.19 40.18 -2.22
CA ILE A 896 10.42 39.82 -2.93
C ILE A 896 10.32 38.34 -3.41
N PRO A 897 10.30 38.09 -4.74
CA PRO A 897 10.11 36.76 -5.32
C PRO A 897 11.40 35.93 -5.28
N VAL A 898 11.89 35.61 -4.09
CA VAL A 898 13.02 34.69 -3.89
C VAL A 898 12.57 33.24 -4.08
N GLU A 899 13.37 32.46 -4.80
CA GLU A 899 13.21 31.01 -4.84
C GLU A 899 13.96 30.36 -3.67
N TRP A 900 13.67 29.09 -3.38
CA TRP A 900 14.38 28.37 -2.32
C TRP A 900 15.91 28.36 -2.53
N ALA A 901 16.34 28.25 -3.79
CA ALA A 901 17.76 28.29 -4.14
C ALA A 901 18.45 29.62 -3.77
N ASP A 902 17.69 30.71 -3.64
CA ASP A 902 18.20 32.05 -3.35
C ASP A 902 18.41 32.30 -1.85
N ILE A 903 17.75 31.52 -0.99
CA ILE A 903 17.82 31.68 0.48
C ILE A 903 18.24 30.40 1.20
N ALA A 904 18.85 29.48 0.45
CA ALA A 904 19.23 28.15 0.91
C ALA A 904 20.27 28.13 2.07
N ASN A 905 20.79 29.24 2.57
CA ASN A 905 21.66 29.30 3.77
C ASN A 905 21.11 30.18 4.91
N VAL A 906 19.88 30.67 4.78
CA VAL A 906 19.20 31.45 5.83
C VAL A 906 18.87 30.56 7.03
N GLU A 907 19.09 31.11 8.23
CA GLU A 907 18.76 30.49 9.53
C GLU A 907 17.63 31.24 10.26
N ALA A 908 17.45 32.53 9.96
CA ALA A 908 16.29 33.29 10.39
C ALA A 908 15.93 34.41 9.40
N ILE A 909 14.65 34.75 9.32
CA ILE A 909 14.11 35.82 8.46
C ILE A 909 13.37 36.82 9.35
N VAL A 910 13.64 38.11 9.14
CA VAL A 910 12.90 39.23 9.73
C VAL A 910 12.18 39.96 8.60
N GLU A 911 10.86 39.84 8.58
CA GLU A 911 9.98 40.56 7.67
C GLU A 911 9.61 41.92 8.28
N THR A 912 9.74 42.98 7.49
CA THR A 912 9.43 44.35 7.90
C THR A 912 8.31 44.93 7.03
N THR A 913 7.44 45.73 7.63
CA THR A 913 6.43 46.51 6.89
C THR A 913 7.02 47.85 6.44
N THR A 914 6.53 48.36 5.30
CA THR A 914 6.82 49.71 4.78
C THR A 914 5.50 50.39 4.43
N ASP A 915 5.46 51.73 4.36
CA ASP A 915 4.23 52.49 4.07
C ASP A 915 3.54 52.05 2.75
N ASP A 916 4.34 51.55 1.79
CA ASP A 916 3.88 51.05 0.50
C ASP A 916 3.48 49.55 0.49
N LEU A 917 3.80 48.80 1.56
CA LEU A 917 3.61 47.34 1.68
C LEU A 917 3.14 46.97 3.09
N GLN A 918 1.83 47.03 3.31
CA GLN A 918 1.17 46.34 4.42
C GLN A 918 0.73 44.96 3.93
N VAL A 919 1.47 43.92 4.31
CA VAL A 919 1.23 42.55 3.83
C VAL A 919 0.81 41.65 4.98
N GLU A 920 -0.26 40.89 4.79
CA GLU A 920 -0.67 39.83 5.73
C GLU A 920 0.30 38.62 5.67
N PRO A 921 0.51 37.91 6.79
CA PRO A 921 1.50 36.84 6.88
C PRO A 921 1.24 35.68 5.91
N SER A 922 2.34 35.12 5.38
CA SER A 922 2.42 34.07 4.33
C SER A 922 1.95 32.66 4.74
N GLN A 923 0.88 32.53 5.51
CA GLN A 923 0.52 31.32 6.24
C GLN A 923 0.02 30.13 5.38
N GLY A 924 -0.07 30.27 4.05
CA GLY A 924 -0.70 29.26 3.18
C GLY A 924 0.14 28.76 1.99
N SER A 925 1.40 29.15 1.86
CA SER A 925 2.24 28.73 0.73
C SER A 925 3.21 27.60 1.12
N HIS A 926 3.53 26.70 0.18
CA HIS A 926 4.57 25.68 0.39
C HIS A 926 5.90 26.27 0.86
N PHE A 927 6.23 27.47 0.38
CA PHE A 927 7.40 28.23 0.80
C PHE A 927 7.46 28.44 2.33
N PHE A 928 6.34 28.80 2.95
CA PHE A 928 6.25 29.02 4.39
C PHE A 928 6.35 27.72 5.20
N HIS A 929 5.74 26.65 4.73
CA HIS A 929 5.90 25.32 5.34
C HIS A 929 7.36 24.84 5.31
N ASN A 930 8.08 25.13 4.23
CA ASN A 930 9.49 24.80 4.11
C ASN A 930 10.35 25.58 5.11
N ILE A 931 10.09 26.88 5.31
CA ILE A 931 10.75 27.72 6.32
C ILE A 931 10.52 27.15 7.73
N ALA A 932 9.25 26.96 8.11
CA ALA A 932 8.89 26.56 9.47
C ALA A 932 9.48 25.20 9.88
N SER A 933 9.54 24.25 8.95
CA SER A 933 9.97 22.88 9.26
C SER A 933 11.49 22.68 9.18
N LEU A 934 12.22 23.53 8.46
CA LEU A 934 13.69 23.52 8.45
C LEU A 934 14.31 24.19 9.69
N GLY A 935 13.46 24.56 10.66
CA GLY A 935 13.88 25.28 11.87
C GLY A 935 14.38 26.69 11.59
N ILE A 936 13.99 27.29 10.46
CA ILE A 936 14.28 28.70 10.17
C ILE A 936 13.31 29.54 10.99
N ASN A 937 13.87 30.37 11.85
CA ASN A 937 13.09 31.27 12.68
C ASN A 937 12.54 32.42 11.83
N TYR A 938 11.25 32.71 11.89
CA TYR A 938 10.61 33.76 11.11
C TYR A 938 9.99 34.79 12.05
N LEU A 939 10.44 36.04 11.99
CA LEU A 939 9.98 37.13 12.83
C LEU A 939 9.31 38.19 11.95
N MET A 940 8.13 38.66 12.34
CA MET A 940 7.41 39.70 11.63
C MET A 940 7.37 40.99 12.46
N ILE A 941 7.73 42.12 11.85
CA ILE A 941 7.68 43.44 12.48
C ILE A 941 6.57 44.22 11.78
N THR A 942 5.40 44.29 12.42
CA THR A 942 4.20 44.93 11.86
C THR A 942 4.18 46.44 12.08
N GLY A 943 4.93 46.94 13.08
CA GLY A 943 4.96 48.35 13.47
C GLY A 943 3.88 48.75 14.48
N ASP A 944 2.96 47.84 14.81
CA ASP A 944 1.90 48.02 15.80
C ASP A 944 2.24 47.24 17.10
N GLY A 945 2.16 47.89 18.26
CA GLY A 945 2.34 47.23 19.56
C GLY A 945 3.77 47.27 20.13
N GLU A 946 4.25 46.14 20.68
CA GLU A 946 5.56 46.02 21.36
C GLU A 946 6.71 45.62 20.42
N ASP A 947 6.46 45.51 19.12
CA ASP A 947 7.40 45.06 18.09
C ASP A 947 8.40 46.16 17.72
N PHE A 948 9.69 45.83 17.63
CA PHE A 948 10.70 46.79 17.18
C PHE A 948 11.88 46.15 16.47
N LEU A 949 12.46 46.89 15.53
CA LEU A 949 13.74 46.59 14.89
C LEU A 949 14.62 47.85 14.89
N GLN A 950 15.81 47.76 15.49
CA GLN A 950 16.73 48.89 15.60
C GLN A 950 17.62 49.03 14.37
N TRP A 951 17.05 49.61 13.29
CA TRP A 951 17.76 49.85 12.03
C TRP A 951 19.07 50.63 12.18
N GLN A 952 19.14 51.58 13.12
CA GLN A 952 20.37 52.36 13.38
C GLN A 952 21.55 51.47 13.78
N TRP A 953 21.31 50.38 14.50
CA TRP A 953 22.35 49.44 14.89
C TRP A 953 22.74 48.52 13.73
N VAL A 954 21.77 48.00 12.98
CA VAL A 954 22.05 47.14 11.80
C VAL A 954 22.86 47.90 10.75
N LEU A 955 22.55 49.18 10.53
CA LEU A 955 23.24 50.03 9.56
C LEU A 955 24.65 50.47 10.00
N SER A 956 24.97 50.42 11.30
CA SER A 956 26.29 50.80 11.82
C SER A 956 27.33 49.67 11.80
N LEU A 957 26.90 48.43 11.52
CA LEU A 957 27.78 47.27 11.42
C LEU A 957 28.73 47.37 10.21
N PRO A 958 29.95 46.80 10.30
CA PRO A 958 30.89 46.80 9.19
C PRO A 958 30.36 45.95 8.02
N ARG A 959 30.43 46.53 6.82
CA ARG A 959 29.94 45.90 5.59
C ARG A 959 31.02 45.03 4.96
N VAL A 960 30.69 43.76 4.73
CA VAL A 960 31.53 42.82 3.99
C VAL A 960 31.36 43.04 2.50
N ARG A 961 30.12 43.26 2.06
CA ARG A 961 29.77 43.50 0.66
C ARG A 961 28.50 44.33 0.56
N GLU A 962 28.43 45.17 -0.46
CA GLU A 962 27.25 45.98 -0.76
C GLU A 962 26.96 45.96 -2.27
N SER A 963 25.67 45.91 -2.60
CA SER A 963 25.13 45.96 -3.96
C SER A 963 24.15 47.13 -4.09
N ALA A 964 23.40 47.22 -5.20
CA ALA A 964 22.53 48.36 -5.43
C ALA A 964 21.41 48.44 -4.37
N HIS A 965 20.81 47.30 -4.01
CA HIS A 965 19.69 47.26 -3.08
C HIS A 965 19.96 46.44 -1.80
N VAL A 966 20.91 45.50 -1.84
CA VAL A 966 21.19 44.59 -0.70
C VAL A 966 22.57 44.87 -0.08
N ALA A 967 22.69 44.75 1.24
CA ALA A 967 23.94 44.83 1.98
C ALA A 967 24.17 43.59 2.85
N TRP A 968 25.44 43.17 2.96
CA TRP A 968 25.90 42.10 3.84
C TRP A 968 26.84 42.66 4.89
N SER A 969 26.42 42.61 6.16
CA SER A 969 27.18 43.01 7.33
C SER A 969 27.58 41.81 8.20
N ARG A 970 28.66 41.97 8.97
CA ARG A 970 29.18 40.90 9.84
C ARG A 970 29.49 41.42 11.24
N CYS A 971 29.03 40.68 12.24
CA CYS A 971 29.41 40.89 13.64
C CYS A 971 30.72 40.16 13.96
N GLU A 972 31.54 40.73 14.86
CA GLU A 972 32.77 40.08 15.33
C GLU A 972 32.46 38.82 16.16
N GLN A 973 31.49 38.93 17.06
CA GLN A 973 30.94 37.84 17.85
C GLN A 973 29.56 37.42 17.33
N PRO A 974 29.16 36.14 17.51
CA PRO A 974 27.83 35.70 17.12
C PRO A 974 26.75 36.33 18.00
N PHE A 975 25.58 36.53 17.40
CA PHE A 975 24.38 37.01 18.10
C PHE A 975 23.41 35.86 18.35
N VAL A 976 22.51 36.05 19.32
CA VAL A 976 21.58 34.99 19.76
C VAL A 976 20.18 35.27 19.25
N ILE A 977 19.58 34.29 18.56
CA ILE A 977 18.17 34.30 18.15
C ILE A 977 17.41 33.34 19.07
N LYS A 978 16.35 33.83 19.73
CA LYS A 978 15.44 33.00 20.53
C LYS A 978 14.01 33.16 20.01
N VAL A 979 13.31 32.05 19.80
CA VAL A 979 11.88 32.05 19.46
C VAL A 979 11.13 31.10 20.39
N GLU A 980 10.08 31.61 21.01
CA GLU A 980 9.12 30.90 21.85
C GLU A 980 7.83 30.66 21.03
N GLY A 981 7.76 29.50 20.37
CA GLY A 981 6.67 29.17 19.45
C GLY A 981 5.28 29.14 20.09
N GLU A 982 5.16 28.66 21.34
CA GLU A 982 3.87 28.58 22.06
C GLU A 982 3.22 29.94 22.31
N LYS A 983 4.03 30.98 22.53
CA LYS A 983 3.56 32.36 22.74
C LYS A 983 3.72 33.24 21.50
N SER A 984 4.24 32.68 20.40
CA SER A 984 4.58 33.42 19.17
C SER A 984 5.52 34.61 19.40
N ARG A 985 6.46 34.52 20.36
CA ARG A 985 7.40 35.60 20.70
C ARG A 985 8.80 35.31 20.21
N GLY A 986 9.52 36.32 19.73
CA GLY A 986 10.88 36.19 19.24
C GLY A 986 11.75 37.38 19.60
N VAL A 987 12.99 37.12 19.99
CA VAL A 987 14.00 38.14 20.28
C VAL A 987 15.32 37.81 19.59
N ILE A 988 15.99 38.86 19.09
CA ILE A 988 17.37 38.77 18.63
C ILE A 988 18.24 39.66 19.50
N LEU A 989 19.12 39.03 20.27
CA LEU A 989 20.00 39.66 21.24
C LEU A 989 21.28 40.14 20.56
N ARG A 990 21.77 41.31 20.99
CA ARG A 990 23.09 41.78 20.58
C ARG A 990 24.18 40.82 21.09
N PRO A 991 25.32 40.70 20.39
CA PRO A 991 26.46 39.95 20.92
C PRO A 991 26.86 40.50 22.29
N SER A 992 27.09 39.61 23.26
CA SER A 992 27.60 39.98 24.58
C SER A 992 28.97 40.65 24.39
N CYS A 993 29.13 41.89 24.87
CA CYS A 993 30.42 42.58 24.87
C CYS A 993 31.43 41.89 25.79
#